data_AF-A0A972ZQR7-F1
#
_entry.id   AF-A0A972ZQR7-F1
#
_cell.length_a   1.000
_cell.length_b   1.000
_cell.length_c   1.000
_cell.angle_alpha   90.00
_cell.angle_beta   90.00
_cell.angle_gamma   90.00
#
_symmetry.space_group_name_H-M   'P 1'
#
loop_
_entity.id
_entity.type
_entity.pdbx_description
1 polymer ?
#
loop_
_entity_poly.entity_id
_entity_poly.type
_entity_poly.pdbx_seq_one_letter_code
_entity_poly.pdbx_strand_id
1 'polypeptide(L)'
;MVRIYIKVGILVFLFFINSLGLNAQKKLGFPVVGNIISETGPTENARATIFEDGREIQVIGIDGNGKFNLTFLFNHDYILVLSGDERFQKKIQILTFVPTHVLNSSSDFPPYVLEQSLFKEITGIDKSFSDNIIIKLFYDPGVDNFISEVFYNDGQIQKQIENAIWRSQQVGKTADELARLTDAELRLMRQEYNQWIKEAAFDYQEARYQAALMGYKAANRLFPEEQFPIDRIAEINDLLLALQITANLDQVQEEKFRELINQADAEFNSTEYDLAKGLYRQALNIKINDSHAISRIQEIDKILAVQIADSEYADIIEEADRLFVNSNLEVAKTKYNEALILRPKEDYPKRRLKDIEDEEDRLEKNELQLQRYQLAIAEGDEFREKTQYLRARETYEWAMSFKPGDEIAQERISQIDELMRLEKIDKDYEKLITDADKSFKKEDYSKAVQSYNEALLLKPDEEYPQNQVAIINNILENDNARILADQQYQAKIKEADGQFVEKNYSRAKNFYSEALLIKSDEKYPTDKIAEIDRIVAEIEKQKLEDEKYNELITLANAALDISDYQTAKTHFDEAREVKPRERYPVQKVDEIETILKNISEAEENYRKAISEADKNYNRELYTPARTFYSQALSFKSGQEYPEMMILRIDSVENAMVLAQKAELNRLDSLNKEKDKNYNELIAAADINFNSSQFEEARVFYEKALEIKSDEAYPKQRLEAIKDIINKLADQKKEYEKLIAEADKQFEKELFVDARESYLSAKSSKPDEIYPDEMVSKIDSIVNARTIAQKQKEAEQKKIEEAQQTKLIADQEILDRNYNQAITQADNFYNSDQYQSAIDSYKEAQNLKPGEIYPEQRIIEIEGILADILINDQGYTKSIADADKAFEKQNYDEAKMAYNNALVFKPQENYPKNQLIKISEIVEQLARDTEKELNYQNAITEGDGLFGKNSFNQAISAYRQALTFKPEEKYPQDQIRLADARVEEQEKLANLEKSYSDAINAADAAFNNADYENAEKGYNNAIRIKPNEKYPKERLNLIVGQIKDEIMRERYNVLITEGDKLFNLKEYYNSRDKYFAALVIIAGDEYAQNRIDEIDAILAALAKAEEERKELERKYAQAIIFADKEFTEGGYPDAVKYYNEALSFKPDEIY
;
A
#
# COMPACT_ATOMS: atom_id res chain seq x y z
N MET A 1 14.92 -83.20 83.99
CA MET A 1 14.82 -84.65 84.25
C MET A 1 15.23 -85.38 82.97
N VAL A 2 16.21 -86.30 82.86
CA VAL A 2 16.72 -87.41 83.70
C VAL A 2 16.24 -88.79 83.20
N ARG A 3 17.23 -89.61 82.76
CA ARG A 3 17.47 -91.09 82.89
C ARG A 3 16.44 -92.14 82.42
N ILE A 4 17.00 -93.25 81.88
CA ILE A 4 16.84 -94.71 82.19
C ILE A 4 17.47 -95.50 80.98
N TYR A 5 17.93 -96.77 81.01
CA TYR A 5 18.91 -97.58 81.77
C TYR A 5 19.07 -98.95 81.01
N ILE A 6 20.27 -99.57 81.00
CA ILE A 6 20.59 -101.05 81.00
C ILE A 6 20.76 -101.90 79.70
N LYS A 7 22.02 -102.42 79.53
CA LYS A 7 22.61 -103.79 79.32
C LYS A 7 21.92 -104.83 78.37
N VAL A 8 22.58 -105.80 77.69
CA VAL A 8 23.54 -106.89 78.07
C VAL A 8 24.13 -107.49 76.75
N GLY A 9 25.45 -107.71 76.54
CA GLY A 9 26.27 -108.92 76.83
C GLY A 9 26.75 -109.59 75.51
N ILE A 10 27.86 -110.32 75.31
CA ILE A 10 28.73 -111.28 76.06
C ILE A 10 30.05 -111.43 75.21
N LEU A 11 31.29 -111.45 75.75
CA LEU A 11 32.14 -112.62 76.16
C LEU A 11 32.03 -113.82 75.17
N VAL A 12 33.00 -114.62 74.72
CA VAL A 12 34.33 -115.09 75.14
C VAL A 12 35.03 -115.53 73.81
N PHE A 13 36.32 -115.26 73.57
CA PHE A 13 37.48 -116.20 73.64
C PHE A 13 38.62 -115.48 72.85
N LEU A 14 39.92 -115.48 73.17
CA LEU A 14 40.75 -115.95 74.28
C LEU A 14 42.15 -115.33 74.01
N PHE A 15 42.59 -114.37 74.82
CA PHE A 15 43.77 -114.41 75.70
C PHE A 15 45.15 -114.87 75.14
N PHE A 16 46.15 -114.02 75.43
CA PHE A 16 47.47 -114.29 76.06
C PHE A 16 48.79 -114.06 75.26
N ILE A 17 49.66 -113.27 75.93
CA ILE A 17 51.16 -113.30 76.06
C ILE A 17 52.04 -112.36 75.20
N ASN A 18 52.39 -111.22 75.83
CA ASN A 18 53.74 -110.68 76.14
C ASN A 18 55.01 -111.09 75.35
N SER A 19 55.72 -110.09 74.81
CA SER A 19 57.00 -109.51 75.32
C SER A 19 58.11 -109.25 74.26
N LEU A 20 58.74 -108.06 74.43
CA LEU A 20 60.04 -107.54 73.95
C LEU A 20 60.20 -106.99 72.51
N GLY A 21 60.64 -105.72 72.43
CA GLY A 21 61.27 -105.09 71.26
C GLY A 21 61.24 -103.55 71.28
N LEU A 22 62.42 -102.91 71.35
CA LEU A 22 62.61 -101.50 70.99
C LEU A 22 62.12 -101.27 69.54
N ASN A 23 61.30 -100.26 69.30
CA ASN A 23 61.08 -99.69 67.96
C ASN A 23 60.69 -98.21 68.06
N ALA A 24 61.27 -97.41 67.17
CA ALA A 24 61.00 -95.99 66.99
C ALA A 24 59.49 -95.73 66.74
N GLN A 25 58.96 -94.69 67.37
CA GLN A 25 57.56 -94.30 67.27
C GLN A 25 57.33 -93.64 65.88
N LYS A 26 56.67 -94.34 64.95
CA LYS A 26 56.28 -93.79 63.63
C LYS A 26 55.45 -92.51 63.82
N LYS A 27 55.88 -91.38 63.23
CA LYS A 27 54.99 -90.23 63.01
C LYS A 27 53.87 -90.68 62.08
N LEU A 28 52.62 -90.42 62.47
CA LEU A 28 51.41 -90.97 61.84
C LEU A 28 50.71 -90.00 60.89
N GLY A 29 51.38 -88.95 60.44
CA GLY A 29 50.78 -87.99 59.51
C GLY A 29 51.80 -87.08 58.82
N PHE A 30 51.33 -86.36 57.81
CA PHE A 30 52.06 -85.39 57.01
C PHE A 30 52.11 -84.03 57.72
N PRO A 31 53.30 -83.55 58.15
CA PRO A 31 53.44 -82.26 58.79
C PRO A 31 53.42 -81.12 57.76
N VAL A 32 52.60 -80.10 58.01
CA VAL A 32 52.56 -78.85 57.25
C VAL A 32 52.78 -77.70 58.22
N VAL A 33 53.88 -76.99 58.03
CA VAL A 33 54.23 -75.81 58.81
C VAL A 33 53.98 -74.61 57.93
N GLY A 34 53.29 -73.61 58.43
CA GLY A 34 52.99 -72.44 57.62
C GLY A 34 53.12 -71.12 58.35
N ASN A 35 53.14 -70.06 57.55
CA ASN A 35 53.17 -68.69 58.00
C ASN A 35 52.18 -67.87 57.17
N ILE A 36 51.26 -67.18 57.84
CA ILE A 36 50.37 -66.21 57.22
C ILE A 36 51.05 -64.84 57.25
N ILE A 37 51.11 -64.19 56.09
CA ILE A 37 51.70 -62.85 55.93
C ILE A 37 50.58 -61.84 55.69
N SER A 38 50.70 -60.66 56.29
CA SER A 38 49.75 -59.55 56.15
C SER A 38 50.41 -58.41 55.38
N GLU A 39 49.74 -57.88 54.34
CA GLU A 39 50.18 -56.70 53.59
C GLU A 39 50.19 -55.42 54.46
N THR A 40 49.30 -55.33 55.47
CA THR A 40 49.20 -54.17 56.38
C THR A 40 48.76 -54.61 57.78
N GLY A 41 49.66 -54.55 58.77
CA GLY A 41 49.34 -54.74 60.21
C GLY A 41 49.41 -56.19 60.75
N PRO A 42 49.24 -56.39 62.07
CA PRO A 42 49.38 -57.69 62.75
C PRO A 42 48.41 -58.76 62.22
N THR A 43 48.78 -60.04 62.28
CA THR A 43 47.92 -61.19 61.93
C THR A 43 46.95 -61.58 63.07
N GLU A 44 46.72 -60.68 64.03
CA GLU A 44 45.78 -60.91 65.13
C GLU A 44 44.39 -61.23 64.56
N ASN A 45 43.77 -62.29 65.06
CA ASN A 45 42.49 -62.89 64.63
C ASN A 45 42.50 -63.78 63.37
N ALA A 46 43.66 -64.06 62.76
CA ALA A 46 43.72 -65.07 61.69
C ALA A 46 43.41 -66.48 62.22
N ARG A 47 42.74 -67.30 61.40
CA ARG A 47 42.32 -68.66 61.74
C ARG A 47 42.62 -69.63 60.60
N ALA A 48 42.91 -70.87 60.97
CA ALA A 48 42.97 -72.01 60.08
C ALA A 48 41.82 -72.97 60.40
N THR A 49 40.89 -73.14 59.46
CA THR A 49 39.80 -74.11 59.57
C THR A 49 40.15 -75.33 58.72
N ILE A 50 40.07 -76.52 59.32
CA ILE A 50 40.41 -77.80 58.68
C ILE A 50 39.13 -78.59 58.45
N PHE A 51 38.91 -78.97 57.20
CA PHE A 51 37.88 -79.92 56.79
C PHE A 51 38.55 -81.23 56.40
N GLU A 52 38.07 -82.36 56.90
CA GLU A 52 38.50 -83.73 56.54
C GLU A 52 37.33 -84.43 55.85
N ASP A 53 37.55 -84.92 54.62
CA ASP A 53 36.55 -85.59 53.79
C ASP A 53 35.21 -84.81 53.73
N GLY A 54 35.32 -83.48 53.65
CA GLY A 54 34.20 -82.55 53.57
C GLY A 54 33.53 -82.18 54.91
N ARG A 55 34.01 -82.69 56.06
CA ARG A 55 33.49 -82.32 57.39
C ARG A 55 34.48 -81.42 58.12
N GLU A 56 33.99 -80.32 58.72
CA GLU A 56 34.83 -79.49 59.58
C GLU A 56 35.25 -80.29 60.82
N ILE A 57 36.55 -80.43 61.04
CA ILE A 57 37.09 -81.21 62.16
C ILE A 57 37.83 -80.35 63.18
N GLN A 58 38.35 -79.18 62.79
CA GLN A 58 39.09 -78.31 63.69
C GLN A 58 39.15 -76.86 63.21
N VAL A 59 39.08 -75.91 64.14
CA VAL A 59 39.41 -74.49 63.92
C VAL A 59 40.53 -74.12 64.87
N ILE A 60 41.60 -73.54 64.33
CA ILE A 60 42.82 -73.19 65.07
C ILE A 60 43.05 -71.70 64.93
N GLY A 61 43.22 -71.00 66.06
CA GLY A 61 43.68 -69.61 66.07
C GLY A 61 45.16 -69.53 65.75
N ILE A 62 45.53 -68.62 64.86
CA ILE A 62 46.92 -68.36 64.48
C ILE A 62 47.50 -67.34 65.45
N ASP A 63 48.73 -67.56 65.92
CA ASP A 63 49.36 -66.62 66.85
C ASP A 63 49.70 -65.27 66.16
N GLY A 64 50.01 -64.24 66.96
CA GLY A 64 50.30 -62.90 66.45
C GLY A 64 51.53 -62.81 65.53
N ASN A 65 52.30 -63.89 65.38
CA ASN A 65 53.43 -63.97 64.46
C ASN A 65 53.07 -64.68 63.13
N GLY A 66 51.81 -65.10 62.96
CA GLY A 66 51.29 -65.70 61.73
C GLY A 66 51.60 -67.18 61.56
N LYS A 67 52.29 -67.82 62.52
CA LYS A 67 52.82 -69.19 62.34
C LYS A 67 51.83 -70.25 62.78
N PHE A 68 51.81 -71.36 62.03
CA PHE A 68 51.09 -72.57 62.41
C PHE A 68 51.88 -73.84 62.08
N ASN A 69 51.59 -74.91 62.81
CA ASN A 69 52.15 -76.23 62.58
C ASN A 69 51.05 -77.27 62.74
N LEU A 70 50.70 -77.92 61.64
CA LEU A 70 49.59 -78.87 61.53
C LEU A 70 50.13 -80.23 61.08
N THR A 71 49.50 -81.31 61.54
CA THR A 71 49.83 -82.67 61.09
C THR A 71 48.57 -83.35 60.61
N PHE A 72 48.55 -83.72 59.33
CA PHE A 72 47.40 -84.32 58.66
C PHE A 72 47.57 -85.85 58.60
N LEU A 73 46.60 -86.61 59.08
CA LEU A 73 46.69 -88.08 59.07
C LEU A 73 46.63 -88.60 57.63
N PHE A 74 47.29 -89.72 57.35
CA PHE A 74 47.27 -90.27 55.99
C PHE A 74 45.91 -90.81 55.57
N ASN A 75 45.68 -90.87 54.26
CA ASN A 75 44.52 -91.46 53.60
C ASN A 75 43.21 -90.67 53.73
N HIS A 76 43.32 -89.34 53.75
CA HIS A 76 42.19 -88.41 53.76
C HIS A 76 42.39 -87.25 52.77
N ASP A 77 41.28 -86.66 52.33
CA ASP A 77 41.25 -85.38 51.62
C ASP A 77 40.97 -84.25 52.62
N TYR A 78 41.94 -83.37 52.84
CA TYR A 78 41.76 -82.20 53.68
C TYR A 78 41.59 -80.93 52.86
N ILE A 79 40.73 -80.03 53.33
CA ILE A 79 40.72 -78.62 52.90
C ILE A 79 41.11 -77.77 54.10
N LEU A 80 42.23 -77.07 53.97
CA LEU A 80 42.70 -76.05 54.90
C LEU A 80 42.23 -74.67 54.40
N VAL A 81 41.36 -74.01 55.16
CA VAL A 81 40.88 -72.66 54.88
C VAL A 81 41.60 -71.69 55.80
N LEU A 82 42.40 -70.80 55.22
CA LEU A 82 43.05 -69.70 55.92
C LEU A 82 42.17 -68.45 55.79
N SER A 83 41.79 -67.85 56.91
CA SER A 83 40.91 -66.68 56.97
C SER A 83 41.32 -65.70 58.06
N GLY A 84 40.82 -64.46 57.97
CA GLY A 84 41.01 -63.41 58.97
C GLY A 84 39.98 -62.30 58.78
N ASP A 85 39.76 -61.49 59.82
CA ASP A 85 38.79 -60.39 59.77
C ASP A 85 39.14 -59.40 58.64
N GLU A 86 38.13 -59.00 57.86
CA GLU A 86 38.25 -58.10 56.69
C GLU A 86 39.25 -58.54 55.62
N ARG A 87 39.44 -59.86 55.41
CA ARG A 87 40.36 -60.41 54.42
C ARG A 87 39.73 -61.52 53.58
N PHE A 88 40.15 -61.63 52.32
CA PHE A 88 39.73 -62.74 51.45
C PHE A 88 40.28 -64.06 51.96
N GLN A 89 39.42 -65.08 52.06
CA GLN A 89 39.84 -66.42 52.46
C GLN A 89 40.64 -67.12 51.35
N LYS A 90 41.46 -68.10 51.75
CA LYS A 90 42.22 -68.96 50.83
C LYS A 90 42.02 -70.42 51.19
N LYS A 91 41.78 -71.27 50.19
CA LYS A 91 41.54 -72.71 50.36
C LYS A 91 42.68 -73.54 49.77
N ILE A 92 43.22 -74.44 50.56
CA ILE A 92 44.33 -75.33 50.19
C ILE A 92 43.87 -76.76 50.37
N GLN A 93 43.92 -77.54 49.30
CA GLN A 93 43.59 -78.96 49.35
C GLN A 93 44.85 -79.76 49.70
N ILE A 94 44.74 -80.73 50.60
CA ILE A 94 45.85 -81.57 51.06
C ILE A 94 45.39 -83.01 50.98
N LEU A 95 45.79 -83.69 49.90
CA LEU A 95 45.50 -85.09 49.65
C LEU A 95 46.58 -85.96 50.27
N THR A 96 46.28 -86.58 51.40
CA THR A 96 47.25 -87.41 52.15
C THR A 96 47.22 -88.89 51.77
N PHE A 97 46.68 -89.22 50.58
CA PHE A 97 46.63 -90.57 50.04
C PHE A 97 48.02 -91.03 49.59
N VAL A 98 48.71 -91.74 50.48
CA VAL A 98 50.03 -92.34 50.21
C VAL A 98 49.86 -93.86 50.05
N PRO A 99 50.45 -94.50 49.02
CA PRO A 99 50.39 -95.94 48.86
C PRO A 99 50.86 -96.70 50.10
N THR A 100 50.13 -97.74 50.51
CA THR A 100 50.36 -98.44 51.79
C THR A 100 51.78 -99.02 51.92
N HIS A 101 52.42 -99.42 50.80
CA HIS A 101 53.78 -99.94 50.82
C HIS A 101 54.84 -98.87 51.15
N VAL A 102 54.58 -97.61 50.82
CA VAL A 102 55.45 -96.47 51.15
C VAL A 102 55.35 -96.16 52.64
N LEU A 103 54.13 -96.03 53.18
CA LEU A 103 53.88 -95.81 54.60
C LEU A 103 54.42 -96.95 55.49
N ASN A 104 54.46 -98.17 54.95
CA ASN A 104 55.08 -99.31 55.61
C ASN A 104 56.61 -99.16 55.69
N SER A 105 57.24 -98.62 54.65
CA SER A 105 58.69 -98.43 54.50
C SER A 105 59.21 -97.22 55.31
N SER A 106 58.60 -96.05 55.16
CA SER A 106 58.83 -94.86 55.98
C SER A 106 57.56 -94.01 56.00
N SER A 107 57.17 -93.52 57.17
CA SER A 107 56.03 -92.58 57.32
C SER A 107 56.49 -91.19 57.78
N ASP A 108 57.81 -90.94 57.81
CA ASP A 108 58.39 -89.66 58.20
C ASP A 108 58.66 -88.83 56.94
N PHE A 109 57.68 -88.02 56.55
CA PHE A 109 57.84 -87.05 55.47
C PHE A 109 58.38 -85.72 56.01
N PRO A 110 59.23 -85.02 55.24
CA PRO A 110 59.68 -83.68 55.63
C PRO A 110 58.48 -82.73 55.74
N PRO A 111 58.47 -81.79 56.70
CA PRO A 111 57.42 -80.79 56.79
C PRO A 111 57.32 -79.96 55.52
N TYR A 112 56.11 -79.86 54.98
CA TYR A 112 55.85 -78.95 53.87
C TYR A 112 55.68 -77.53 54.41
N VAL A 113 56.46 -76.60 53.88
CA VAL A 113 56.41 -75.19 54.31
C VAL A 113 55.41 -74.44 53.45
N LEU A 114 54.42 -73.84 54.09
CA LEU A 114 53.34 -73.13 53.44
C LEU A 114 53.32 -71.64 53.86
N GLU A 115 53.76 -70.77 52.96
CA GLU A 115 53.76 -69.32 53.19
C GLU A 115 52.66 -68.67 52.35
N GLN A 116 51.74 -67.93 52.98
CA GLN A 116 50.54 -67.40 52.31
C GLN A 116 50.16 -66.00 52.77
N SER A 117 49.95 -65.09 51.82
CA SER A 117 49.45 -63.74 52.09
C SER A 117 47.92 -63.69 52.12
N LEU A 118 47.29 -62.99 53.07
CA LEU A 118 45.86 -62.72 53.06
C LEU A 118 45.58 -61.24 52.69
N PHE A 119 44.98 -61.04 51.51
CA PHE A 119 44.63 -59.73 50.96
C PHE A 119 43.42 -59.11 51.66
N LYS A 120 43.42 -57.78 51.81
CA LYS A 120 42.29 -57.05 52.41
C LYS A 120 41.05 -57.16 51.52
N GLU A 121 39.91 -57.44 52.15
CA GLU A 121 38.63 -57.50 51.47
C GLU A 121 38.14 -56.09 51.07
N ILE A 122 37.60 -55.97 49.85
CA ILE A 122 37.06 -54.71 49.32
C ILE A 122 35.53 -54.83 49.22
N THR A 123 34.81 -53.91 49.87
CA THR A 123 33.34 -53.91 49.89
C THR A 123 32.78 -53.63 48.50
N GLY A 124 31.92 -54.52 47.98
CA GLY A 124 31.16 -54.31 46.74
C GLY A 124 31.70 -54.99 45.47
N ILE A 125 32.82 -55.72 45.53
CA ILE A 125 33.33 -56.52 44.39
C ILE A 125 32.89 -57.99 44.47
N ASP A 126 32.85 -58.68 43.33
CA ASP A 126 32.56 -60.13 43.27
C ASP A 126 33.65 -60.94 43.99
N LYS A 127 33.23 -61.80 44.94
CA LYS A 127 34.11 -62.57 45.84
C LYS A 127 34.30 -64.02 45.41
N SER A 128 33.65 -64.43 44.32
CA SER A 128 33.64 -65.82 43.83
C SER A 128 35.04 -66.42 43.65
N PHE A 129 36.04 -65.61 43.29
CA PHE A 129 37.43 -66.06 43.13
C PHE A 129 38.07 -66.57 44.42
N SER A 130 37.62 -66.10 45.59
CA SER A 130 38.18 -66.49 46.90
C SER A 130 37.73 -67.88 47.37
N ASP A 131 36.80 -68.52 46.66
CA ASP A 131 36.35 -69.88 46.94
C ASP A 131 37.14 -70.97 46.21
N ASN A 132 38.07 -70.59 45.34
CA ASN A 132 38.89 -71.53 44.57
C ASN A 132 39.97 -72.19 45.43
N ILE A 133 40.31 -73.46 45.10
CA ILE A 133 41.51 -74.11 45.63
C ILE A 133 42.72 -73.45 44.98
N ILE A 134 43.58 -72.85 45.80
CA ILE A 134 44.74 -72.11 45.29
C ILE A 134 45.99 -72.98 45.20
N ILE A 135 46.09 -73.98 46.08
CA ILE A 135 47.20 -74.93 46.14
C ILE A 135 46.62 -76.30 46.47
N LYS A 136 47.09 -77.33 45.77
CA LYS A 136 46.83 -78.73 46.09
C LYS A 136 48.13 -79.44 46.41
N LEU A 137 48.22 -79.95 47.64
CA LEU A 137 49.31 -80.82 48.07
C LEU A 137 48.89 -82.27 47.87
N PHE A 138 49.75 -83.08 47.28
CA PHE A 138 49.51 -84.50 47.09
C PHE A 138 50.82 -85.28 47.03
N TYR A 139 50.75 -86.56 47.37
CA TYR A 139 51.90 -87.46 47.25
C TYR A 139 52.13 -87.85 45.79
N ASP A 140 53.35 -87.66 45.30
CA ASP A 140 53.78 -88.09 43.97
C ASP A 140 54.74 -89.30 44.09
N PRO A 141 54.35 -90.48 43.58
CA PRO A 141 55.22 -91.67 43.56
C PRO A 141 56.55 -91.47 42.83
N GLY A 142 56.64 -90.54 41.87
CA GLY A 142 57.83 -90.29 41.07
C GLY A 142 58.98 -89.64 41.83
N VAL A 143 58.68 -88.89 42.90
CA VAL A 143 59.67 -88.26 43.79
C VAL A 143 59.62 -88.80 45.21
N ASP A 144 58.74 -89.77 45.47
CA ASP A 144 58.48 -90.39 46.78
C ASP A 144 58.26 -89.37 47.90
N ASN A 145 57.54 -88.28 47.58
CA ASN A 145 57.28 -87.20 48.51
C ASN A 145 56.02 -86.41 48.14
N PHE A 146 55.55 -85.57 49.06
CA PHE A 146 54.48 -84.62 48.78
C PHE A 146 55.00 -83.45 47.95
N ILE A 147 54.29 -83.18 46.87
CA ILE A 147 54.51 -82.01 46.01
C ILE A 147 53.28 -81.12 46.03
N SER A 148 53.45 -79.90 45.54
CA SER A 148 52.36 -78.95 45.38
C SER A 148 52.08 -78.67 43.91
N GLU A 149 50.81 -78.60 43.58
CA GLU A 149 50.32 -77.93 42.37
C GLU A 149 49.72 -76.59 42.79
N VAL A 150 50.26 -75.49 42.26
CA VAL A 150 49.78 -74.13 42.51
C VAL A 150 48.85 -73.74 41.36
N PHE A 151 47.57 -73.61 41.65
CA PHE A 151 46.57 -73.19 40.66
C PHE A 151 46.52 -71.67 40.53
N TYR A 152 46.66 -70.96 41.65
CA TYR A 152 46.65 -69.51 41.70
C TYR A 152 47.71 -69.02 42.68
N ASN A 153 48.73 -68.31 42.17
CA ASN A 153 49.71 -67.63 43.01
C ASN A 153 49.23 -66.23 43.42
N ASP A 154 49.93 -65.61 44.38
CA ASP A 154 49.54 -64.30 44.94
C ASP A 154 49.41 -63.19 43.87
N GLY A 155 50.28 -63.17 42.86
CA GLY A 155 50.17 -62.21 41.74
C GLY A 155 48.96 -62.45 40.83
N GLN A 156 48.58 -63.72 40.61
CA GLN A 156 47.38 -64.06 39.85
C GLN A 156 46.09 -63.71 40.63
N ILE A 157 46.10 -63.92 41.95
CA ILE A 157 44.98 -63.53 42.83
C ILE A 157 44.86 -62.00 42.86
N GLN A 158 45.96 -61.27 42.97
CA GLN A 158 45.99 -59.80 42.87
C GLN A 158 45.41 -59.33 41.54
N LYS A 159 45.78 -59.97 40.43
CA LYS A 159 45.25 -59.64 39.09
C LYS A 159 43.76 -59.95 38.95
N GLN A 160 43.26 -61.00 39.61
CA GLN A 160 41.82 -61.28 39.67
C GLN A 160 41.07 -60.23 40.50
N ILE A 161 41.65 -59.74 41.60
CA ILE A 161 41.13 -58.62 42.39
C ILE A 161 41.11 -57.33 41.53
N GLU A 162 42.20 -57.01 40.83
CA GLU A 162 42.28 -55.86 39.93
C GLU A 162 41.29 -55.94 38.77
N ASN A 163 41.09 -57.11 38.19
CA ASN A 163 40.09 -57.34 37.14
C ASN A 163 38.65 -57.19 37.67
N ALA A 164 38.37 -57.67 38.89
CA ALA A 164 37.07 -57.49 39.53
C ALA A 164 36.79 -56.01 39.86
N ILE A 165 37.82 -55.26 40.27
CA ILE A 165 37.77 -53.80 40.45
C ILE A 165 37.52 -53.09 39.11
N TRP A 166 38.27 -53.46 38.06
CA TRP A 166 38.13 -52.88 36.73
C TRP A 166 36.72 -53.11 36.15
N ARG A 167 36.17 -54.32 36.28
CA ARG A 167 34.78 -54.64 35.87
C ARG A 167 33.75 -53.85 36.67
N SER A 168 33.92 -53.73 37.99
CA SER A 168 33.06 -52.91 38.86
C SER A 168 33.08 -51.42 38.50
N GLN A 169 34.16 -50.92 37.88
CA GLN A 169 34.31 -49.51 37.51
C GLN A 169 33.81 -49.17 36.09
N GLN A 170 33.57 -50.16 35.22
CA GLN A 170 33.19 -49.94 33.81
C GLN A 170 31.68 -50.04 33.52
N VAL A 171 30.89 -50.68 34.39
CA VAL A 171 29.44 -50.88 34.16
C VAL A 171 28.61 -49.57 34.25
N GLY A 172 29.23 -48.42 34.52
CA GLY A 172 28.52 -47.15 34.74
C GLY A 172 28.88 -45.97 33.84
N LYS A 173 29.70 -46.10 32.78
CA LYS A 173 30.12 -44.91 31.99
C LYS A 173 30.05 -44.97 30.46
N THR A 174 30.10 -46.11 29.79
CA THR A 174 30.13 -46.15 28.31
C THR A 174 28.74 -46.19 27.65
N ALA A 175 27.71 -46.76 28.30
CA ALA A 175 26.35 -46.80 27.75
C ALA A 175 25.70 -45.40 27.65
N ASP A 176 25.97 -44.52 28.61
CA ASP A 176 25.45 -43.14 28.62
C ASP A 176 26.17 -42.20 27.64
N GLU A 177 27.40 -42.50 27.25
CA GLU A 177 28.17 -41.74 26.25
C GLU A 177 27.79 -42.15 24.82
N LEU A 178 27.55 -43.44 24.57
CA LEU A 178 27.04 -43.95 23.28
C LEU A 178 25.64 -43.42 22.95
N ALA A 179 24.80 -43.18 23.96
CA ALA A 179 23.46 -42.62 23.79
C ALA A 179 23.43 -41.13 23.42
N ARG A 180 24.57 -40.43 23.47
CA ARG A 180 24.70 -38.97 23.22
C ARG A 180 25.38 -38.62 21.89
N LEU A 181 25.85 -39.61 21.15
CA LEU A 181 26.53 -39.40 19.86
C LEU A 181 25.51 -39.21 18.74
N THR A 182 25.85 -38.34 17.79
CA THR A 182 25.07 -38.19 16.56
C THR A 182 25.24 -39.42 15.66
N ASP A 183 24.28 -39.66 14.75
CA ASP A 183 24.36 -40.77 13.79
C ASP A 183 25.65 -40.75 12.94
N ALA A 184 26.21 -39.56 12.68
CA ALA A 184 27.47 -39.41 11.96
C ALA A 184 28.68 -39.90 12.79
N GLU A 185 28.72 -39.54 14.07
CA GLU A 185 29.78 -39.94 14.99
C GLU A 185 29.72 -41.45 15.30
N LEU A 186 28.52 -42.01 15.45
CA LEU A 186 28.32 -43.45 15.63
C LEU A 186 28.75 -44.24 14.38
N ARG A 187 28.49 -43.71 13.17
CA ARG A 187 28.96 -44.30 11.91
C ARG A 187 30.48 -44.29 11.80
N LEU A 188 31.14 -43.21 12.19
CA LEU A 188 32.61 -43.13 12.20
C LEU A 188 33.23 -44.10 13.21
N MET A 189 32.68 -44.20 14.43
CA MET A 189 33.11 -45.20 15.41
C MET A 189 32.91 -46.64 14.91
N ARG A 190 31.82 -46.92 14.20
CA ARG A 190 31.57 -48.24 13.59
C ARG A 190 32.54 -48.52 12.44
N GLN A 191 32.93 -47.52 11.65
CA GLN A 191 33.98 -47.66 10.65
C GLN A 191 35.33 -48.01 11.30
N GLU A 192 35.70 -47.30 12.37
CA GLU A 192 36.94 -47.56 13.12
C GLU A 192 36.94 -48.95 13.76
N TYR A 193 35.83 -49.38 14.36
CA TYR A 193 35.65 -50.75 14.86
C TYR A 193 35.84 -51.80 13.75
N ASN A 194 35.20 -51.61 12.60
CA ASN A 194 35.33 -52.54 11.47
C ASN A 194 36.76 -52.60 10.94
N GLN A 195 37.48 -51.48 10.96
CA GLN A 195 38.89 -51.44 10.59
C GLN A 195 39.76 -52.22 11.58
N TRP A 196 39.60 -52.00 12.88
CA TRP A 196 40.32 -52.77 13.91
C TRP A 196 40.04 -54.27 13.82
N ILE A 197 38.79 -54.67 13.58
CA ILE A 197 38.43 -56.09 13.37
C ILE A 197 39.13 -56.66 12.14
N LYS A 198 39.16 -55.92 11.03
CA LYS A 198 39.79 -56.35 9.77
C LYS A 198 41.30 -56.51 9.92
N GLU A 199 41.96 -55.56 10.54
CA GLU A 199 43.41 -55.59 10.79
C GLU A 199 43.79 -56.69 11.78
N ALA A 200 43.03 -56.84 12.87
CA ALA A 200 43.23 -57.91 13.84
C ALA A 200 43.03 -59.30 13.23
N ALA A 201 42.04 -59.46 12.34
CA ALA A 201 41.80 -60.70 11.62
C ALA A 201 42.93 -61.04 10.63
N PHE A 202 43.48 -60.03 9.95
CA PHE A 202 44.65 -60.21 9.09
C PHE A 202 45.87 -60.65 9.90
N ASP A 203 46.17 -59.97 11.01
CA ASP A 203 47.28 -60.36 11.89
C ASP A 203 47.09 -61.74 12.52
N TYR A 204 45.84 -62.13 12.80
CA TYR A 204 45.51 -63.46 13.29
C TYR A 204 45.78 -64.53 12.23
N GLN A 205 45.40 -64.28 10.97
CA GLN A 205 45.67 -65.18 9.83
C GLN A 205 47.17 -65.33 9.56
N GLU A 206 47.95 -64.26 9.71
CA GLU A 206 49.41 -64.26 9.54
C GLU A 206 50.17 -64.82 10.75
N ALA A 207 49.48 -65.48 11.68
CA ALA A 207 50.02 -66.03 12.94
C ALA A 207 50.73 -64.98 13.82
N ARG A 208 50.45 -63.69 13.62
CA ARG A 208 50.94 -62.57 14.45
C ARG A 208 49.98 -62.37 15.62
N TYR A 209 49.83 -63.43 16.41
CA TYR A 209 48.81 -63.55 17.46
C TYR A 209 48.86 -62.41 18.49
N GLN A 210 50.03 -61.87 18.82
CA GLN A 210 50.13 -60.73 19.73
C GLN A 210 49.59 -59.43 19.14
N ALA A 211 49.80 -59.19 17.84
CA ALA A 211 49.24 -58.03 17.14
C ALA A 211 47.73 -58.16 16.96
N ALA A 212 47.27 -59.37 16.60
CA ALA A 212 45.85 -59.71 16.55
C ALA A 212 45.15 -59.48 17.91
N LEU A 213 45.78 -59.91 19.01
CA LEU A 213 45.25 -59.70 20.36
C LEU A 213 45.05 -58.22 20.66
N MET A 214 46.00 -57.36 20.25
CA MET A 214 45.91 -55.93 20.44
C MET A 214 44.80 -55.30 19.60
N GLY A 215 44.69 -55.67 18.32
CA GLY A 215 43.63 -55.17 17.44
C GLY A 215 42.24 -55.57 17.92
N TYR A 216 42.04 -56.82 18.36
CA TYR A 216 40.76 -57.24 18.94
C TYR A 216 40.45 -56.57 20.28
N LYS A 217 41.46 -56.32 21.13
CA LYS A 217 41.28 -55.53 22.36
C LYS A 217 40.91 -54.08 22.07
N ALA A 218 41.44 -53.48 21.01
CA ALA A 218 41.08 -52.13 20.57
C ALA A 218 39.62 -52.09 20.06
N ALA A 219 39.22 -53.05 19.22
CA ALA A 219 37.83 -53.18 18.77
C ALA A 219 36.86 -53.38 19.95
N ASN A 220 37.21 -54.23 20.92
CA ASN A 220 36.40 -54.47 22.12
C ASN A 220 36.27 -53.24 23.03
N ARG A 221 37.19 -52.27 22.95
CA ARG A 221 37.05 -51.01 23.70
C ARG A 221 36.04 -50.05 23.07
N LEU A 222 35.90 -50.08 21.74
CA LEU A 222 34.94 -49.24 21.01
C LEU A 222 33.50 -49.76 21.17
N PHE A 223 33.31 -51.08 21.16
CA PHE A 223 32.02 -51.73 21.39
C PHE A 223 32.18 -52.92 22.36
N PRO A 224 32.09 -52.68 23.68
CA PRO A 224 32.37 -53.69 24.71
C PRO A 224 31.38 -54.86 24.81
N GLU A 225 30.19 -54.71 24.22
CA GLU A 225 29.12 -55.72 24.21
C GLU A 225 29.19 -56.66 22.99
N GLU A 226 30.08 -56.39 22.02
CA GLU A 226 30.19 -57.20 20.81
C GLU A 226 30.95 -58.50 21.11
N GLN A 227 30.25 -59.63 21.00
CA GLN A 227 30.77 -60.93 21.39
C GLN A 227 31.99 -61.38 20.57
N PHE A 228 32.07 -60.98 19.30
CA PHE A 228 33.10 -61.46 18.37
C PHE A 228 34.55 -61.14 18.78
N PRO A 229 34.95 -59.88 19.07
CA PRO A 229 36.29 -59.59 19.56
C PRO A 229 36.56 -60.20 20.94
N ILE A 230 35.56 -60.36 21.81
CA ILE A 230 35.70 -61.01 23.11
C ILE A 230 36.16 -62.47 22.94
N ASP A 231 35.47 -63.21 22.06
CA ASP A 231 35.78 -64.62 21.78
C ASP A 231 37.18 -64.77 21.16
N ARG A 232 37.54 -63.89 20.22
CA ARG A 232 38.88 -63.90 19.60
C ARG A 232 40.00 -63.55 20.57
N ILE A 233 39.76 -62.62 21.49
CA ILE A 233 40.73 -62.30 22.55
C ILE A 233 40.98 -63.54 23.43
N ALA A 234 39.92 -64.26 23.83
CA ALA A 234 40.04 -65.47 24.63
C ALA A 234 40.84 -66.55 23.88
N GLU A 235 40.45 -66.85 22.65
CA GLU A 235 41.11 -67.83 21.78
C GLU A 235 42.60 -67.52 21.56
N ILE A 236 42.94 -66.26 21.30
CA ILE A 236 44.33 -65.83 21.09
C ILE A 236 45.14 -65.93 22.38
N ASN A 237 44.56 -65.58 23.52
CA ASN A 237 45.25 -65.72 24.80
C ASN A 237 45.56 -67.20 25.09
N ASP A 238 44.62 -68.11 24.78
CA ASP A 238 44.84 -69.56 24.92
C ASP A 238 45.92 -70.06 23.94
N LEU A 239 45.93 -69.57 22.71
CA LEU A 239 46.97 -69.89 21.71
C LEU A 239 48.37 -69.41 22.12
N LEU A 240 48.47 -68.18 22.63
CA LEU A 240 49.73 -67.61 23.11
C LEU A 240 50.25 -68.35 24.36
N LEU A 241 49.33 -68.82 25.22
CA LEU A 241 49.64 -69.64 26.38
C LEU A 241 50.18 -71.02 25.96
N ALA A 242 49.60 -71.63 24.92
CA ALA A 242 50.04 -72.91 24.37
C ALA A 242 51.42 -72.85 23.68
N LEU A 243 51.82 -71.69 23.17
CA LEU A 243 53.09 -71.50 22.44
C LEU A 243 54.30 -71.15 23.33
N GLN A 244 54.14 -71.05 24.66
CA GLN A 244 55.21 -70.65 25.61
C GLN A 244 55.97 -69.36 25.23
N ILE A 245 55.33 -68.42 24.54
CA ILE A 245 55.93 -67.12 24.16
C ILE A 245 55.62 -66.11 25.27
N THR A 246 56.30 -66.21 26.41
CA THR A 246 56.06 -65.33 27.58
C THR A 246 57.32 -64.66 28.13
N ALA A 247 58.35 -64.43 27.31
CA ALA A 247 59.62 -63.88 27.80
C ALA A 247 60.08 -62.51 27.26
N ASN A 248 59.40 -61.83 26.31
CA ASN A 248 59.90 -60.54 25.77
C ASN A 248 58.81 -59.49 25.44
N LEU A 249 57.67 -59.51 26.11
CA LEU A 249 56.55 -58.59 25.80
C LEU A 249 56.90 -57.12 26.06
N ASP A 250 57.56 -56.82 27.19
CA ASP A 250 57.80 -55.44 27.64
C ASP A 250 58.84 -54.72 26.76
N GLN A 251 59.86 -55.43 26.28
CA GLN A 251 60.91 -54.83 25.46
C GLN A 251 60.40 -54.46 24.04
N VAL A 252 59.53 -55.30 23.47
CA VAL A 252 58.90 -55.04 22.15
C VAL A 252 57.89 -53.90 22.23
N GLN A 253 57.12 -53.82 23.31
CA GLN A 253 56.18 -52.72 23.55
C GLN A 253 56.91 -51.37 23.69
N GLU A 254 58.04 -51.33 24.41
CA GLU A 254 58.80 -50.10 24.61
C GLU A 254 59.52 -49.61 23.34
N GLU A 255 59.96 -50.51 22.46
CA GLU A 255 60.52 -50.14 21.14
C GLU A 255 59.44 -49.62 20.21
N LYS A 256 58.28 -50.28 20.13
CA LYS A 256 57.17 -49.83 19.28
C LYS A 256 56.58 -48.51 19.74
N PHE A 257 56.47 -48.31 21.06
CA PHE A 257 56.06 -47.03 21.64
C PHE A 257 56.98 -45.88 21.20
N ARG A 258 58.30 -46.06 21.31
CA ARG A 258 59.28 -45.04 20.89
C ARG A 258 59.22 -44.73 19.39
N GLU A 259 59.03 -45.76 18.56
CA GLU A 259 58.87 -45.57 17.12
C GLU A 259 57.64 -44.70 16.80
N LEU A 260 56.49 -45.01 17.41
CA LEU A 260 55.24 -44.28 17.19
C LEU A 260 55.32 -42.83 17.68
N ILE A 261 55.97 -42.57 18.82
CA ILE A 261 56.19 -41.19 19.30
C ILE A 261 57.05 -40.39 18.33
N ASN A 262 58.14 -40.95 17.81
CA ASN A 262 59.02 -40.25 16.88
C ASN A 262 58.32 -39.94 15.55
N GLN A 263 57.50 -40.86 15.04
CA GLN A 263 56.71 -40.63 13.84
C GLN A 263 55.63 -39.56 14.09
N ALA A 264 54.92 -39.65 15.22
CA ALA A 264 53.92 -38.67 15.61
C ALA A 264 54.51 -37.26 15.76
N ASP A 265 55.69 -37.13 16.38
CA ASP A 265 56.39 -35.85 16.51
C ASP A 265 56.86 -35.31 15.14
N ALA A 266 57.28 -36.17 14.22
CA ALA A 266 57.65 -35.76 12.87
C ALA A 266 56.44 -35.20 12.10
N GLU A 267 55.30 -35.90 12.15
CA GLU A 267 54.07 -35.46 11.49
C GLU A 267 53.47 -34.21 12.14
N PHE A 268 53.63 -34.06 13.45
CA PHE A 268 53.23 -32.83 14.14
C PHE A 268 54.03 -31.62 13.63
N ASN A 269 55.34 -31.79 13.43
CA ASN A 269 56.22 -30.71 12.93
C ASN A 269 56.06 -30.45 11.43
N SER A 270 55.60 -31.42 10.64
CA SER A 270 55.24 -31.23 9.24
C SER A 270 53.85 -30.59 9.07
N THR A 271 53.16 -30.28 10.17
CA THR A 271 51.79 -29.71 10.24
C THR A 271 50.69 -30.65 9.76
N GLU A 272 50.99 -31.95 9.61
CA GLU A 272 50.03 -33.01 9.32
C GLU A 272 49.34 -33.46 10.62
N TYR A 273 48.60 -32.54 11.23
CA TYR A 273 48.12 -32.65 12.60
C TYR A 273 47.16 -33.84 12.83
N ASP A 274 46.29 -34.16 11.88
CA ASP A 274 45.38 -35.31 12.00
C ASP A 274 46.14 -36.64 12.03
N LEU A 275 47.16 -36.78 11.17
CA LEU A 275 48.02 -37.96 11.12
C LEU A 275 48.86 -38.09 12.40
N ALA A 276 49.46 -36.98 12.85
CA ALA A 276 50.20 -36.91 14.09
C ALA A 276 49.37 -37.34 15.30
N LYS A 277 48.12 -36.83 15.41
CA LYS A 277 47.17 -37.18 16.47
C LYS A 277 46.81 -38.66 16.46
N GLY A 278 46.61 -39.25 15.28
CA GLY A 278 46.40 -40.68 15.12
C GLY A 278 47.57 -41.52 15.66
N LEU A 279 48.80 -41.13 15.32
CA LEU A 279 50.02 -41.81 15.77
C LEU A 279 50.25 -41.66 17.28
N TYR A 280 50.01 -40.48 17.87
CA TYR A 280 50.06 -40.32 19.33
C TYR A 280 49.00 -41.16 20.05
N ARG A 281 47.79 -41.28 19.50
CA ARG A 281 46.74 -42.16 20.07
C ARG A 281 47.16 -43.63 20.02
N GLN A 282 47.78 -44.06 18.91
CA GLN A 282 48.35 -45.40 18.82
C GLN A 282 49.47 -45.60 19.84
N ALA A 283 50.32 -44.61 20.09
CA ALA A 283 51.34 -44.67 21.14
C ALA A 283 50.71 -44.78 22.54
N LEU A 284 49.64 -44.04 22.83
CA LEU A 284 48.91 -44.13 24.10
C LEU A 284 48.22 -45.48 24.30
N ASN A 285 47.89 -46.22 23.24
CA ASN A 285 47.39 -47.58 23.39
C ASN A 285 48.46 -48.55 23.94
N ILE A 286 49.74 -48.24 23.77
CA ILE A 286 50.86 -49.00 24.35
C ILE A 286 51.21 -48.45 25.75
N LYS A 287 51.25 -47.12 25.91
CA LYS A 287 51.54 -46.46 27.19
C LYS A 287 50.50 -45.40 27.52
N ILE A 288 49.46 -45.83 28.20
CA ILE A 288 48.20 -45.09 28.44
C ILE A 288 48.39 -43.73 29.14
N ASN A 289 49.44 -43.61 29.96
CA ASN A 289 49.69 -42.40 30.76
C ASN A 289 50.94 -41.63 30.29
N ASP A 290 51.34 -41.78 29.01
CA ASP A 290 52.46 -41.00 28.51
C ASP A 290 52.10 -39.52 28.36
N SER A 291 52.75 -38.69 29.17
CA SER A 291 52.44 -37.26 29.27
C SER A 291 52.72 -36.51 27.97
N HIS A 292 53.69 -36.96 27.17
CA HIS A 292 54.08 -36.28 25.93
C HIS A 292 53.02 -36.46 24.85
N ALA A 293 52.60 -37.70 24.60
CA ALA A 293 51.55 -37.99 23.64
C ALA A 293 50.19 -37.36 24.04
N ILE A 294 49.83 -37.38 25.33
CA ILE A 294 48.61 -36.71 25.81
C ILE A 294 48.68 -35.20 25.56
N SER A 295 49.79 -34.55 25.92
CA SER A 295 49.95 -33.10 25.75
C SER A 295 49.93 -32.71 24.28
N ARG A 296 50.56 -33.51 23.40
CA ARG A 296 50.57 -33.24 21.96
C ARG A 296 49.20 -33.43 21.31
N ILE A 297 48.44 -34.44 21.70
CA ILE A 297 47.04 -34.57 21.25
C ILE A 297 46.21 -33.36 21.66
N GLN A 298 46.35 -32.89 22.91
CA GLN A 298 45.62 -31.70 23.39
C GLN A 298 46.04 -30.41 22.66
N GLU A 299 47.32 -30.30 22.27
CA GLU A 299 47.83 -29.17 21.49
C GLU A 299 47.29 -29.23 20.05
N ILE A 300 47.32 -30.39 19.42
CA ILE A 300 46.71 -30.63 18.10
C ILE A 300 45.22 -30.31 18.13
N ASP A 301 44.49 -30.76 19.15
CA ASP A 301 43.06 -30.51 19.29
C ASP A 301 42.74 -29.01 19.32
N LYS A 302 43.59 -28.21 19.98
CA LYS A 302 43.46 -26.75 19.98
C LYS A 302 43.78 -26.14 18.62
N ILE A 303 44.81 -26.63 17.92
CA ILE A 303 45.19 -26.12 16.60
C ILE A 303 44.12 -26.41 15.56
N LEU A 304 43.61 -27.65 15.52
CA LEU A 304 42.54 -28.05 14.59
C LEU A 304 41.23 -27.32 14.88
N ALA A 305 40.88 -27.11 16.16
CA ALA A 305 39.70 -26.33 16.53
C ALA A 305 39.78 -24.87 16.03
N VAL A 306 40.98 -24.27 16.05
CA VAL A 306 41.21 -22.93 15.49
C VAL A 306 41.15 -22.96 13.97
N GLN A 307 41.76 -23.93 13.30
CA GLN A 307 41.72 -24.04 11.83
C GLN A 307 40.29 -24.27 11.29
N ILE A 308 39.48 -25.07 11.97
CA ILE A 308 38.06 -25.29 11.60
C ILE A 308 37.27 -24.00 11.75
N ALA A 309 37.41 -23.30 12.88
CA ALA A 309 36.74 -22.01 13.10
C ALA A 309 37.20 -20.93 12.10
N ASP A 310 38.46 -20.97 11.65
CA ASP A 310 39.00 -20.08 10.63
C ASP A 310 38.42 -20.37 9.24
N SER A 311 38.25 -21.66 8.88
CA SER A 311 37.63 -22.08 7.62
C SER A 311 36.14 -21.76 7.58
N GLU A 312 35.39 -22.10 8.64
CA GLU A 312 33.96 -21.82 8.73
C GLU A 312 33.67 -20.31 8.68
N TYR A 313 34.50 -19.50 9.35
CA TYR A 313 34.41 -18.04 9.24
C TYR A 313 34.66 -17.55 7.81
N ALA A 314 35.67 -18.09 7.11
CA ALA A 314 35.98 -17.69 5.73
C ALA A 314 34.85 -18.06 4.75
N ASP A 315 34.29 -19.26 4.86
CA ASP A 315 33.21 -19.74 3.99
C ASP A 315 31.92 -18.90 4.17
N ILE A 316 31.56 -18.58 5.42
CA ILE A 316 30.40 -17.73 5.72
C ILE A 316 30.60 -16.31 5.18
N ILE A 317 31.82 -15.76 5.28
CA ILE A 317 32.14 -14.44 4.72
C ILE A 317 32.05 -14.46 3.19
N GLU A 318 32.56 -15.48 2.51
CA GLU A 318 32.47 -15.59 1.05
C GLU A 318 31.02 -15.71 0.57
N GLU A 319 30.19 -16.50 1.27
CA GLU A 319 28.76 -16.62 0.99
C GLU A 319 28.03 -15.28 1.23
N ALA A 320 28.33 -14.60 2.35
CA ALA A 320 27.75 -13.31 2.69
C ALA A 320 28.10 -12.22 1.66
N ASP A 321 29.36 -12.15 1.22
CA ASP A 321 29.82 -11.20 0.19
C ASP A 321 29.16 -11.50 -1.17
N ARG A 322 28.99 -12.78 -1.53
CA ARG A 322 28.31 -13.18 -2.76
C ARG A 322 26.83 -12.79 -2.77
N LEU A 323 26.14 -13.01 -1.65
CA LEU A 323 24.73 -12.63 -1.47
C LEU A 323 24.56 -11.10 -1.49
N PHE A 324 25.50 -10.38 -0.87
CA PHE A 324 25.53 -8.92 -0.89
C PHE A 324 25.67 -8.37 -2.32
N VAL A 325 26.60 -8.92 -3.12
CA VAL A 325 26.80 -8.52 -4.52
C VAL A 325 25.57 -8.84 -5.38
N ASN A 326 24.87 -9.94 -5.10
CA ASN A 326 23.65 -10.34 -5.80
C ASN A 326 22.38 -9.64 -5.29
N SER A 327 22.52 -8.59 -4.46
CA SER A 327 21.42 -7.79 -3.89
C SER A 327 20.44 -8.57 -3.02
N ASN A 328 20.82 -9.74 -2.50
CA ASN A 328 20.03 -10.48 -1.51
C ASN A 328 20.43 -10.05 -0.09
N LEU A 329 20.08 -8.80 0.25
CA LEU A 329 20.61 -8.08 1.42
C LEU A 329 20.22 -8.74 2.76
N GLU A 330 18.99 -9.21 2.91
CA GLU A 330 18.51 -9.87 4.15
C GLU A 330 19.26 -11.17 4.45
N VAL A 331 19.50 -11.99 3.42
CA VAL A 331 20.25 -13.24 3.59
C VAL A 331 21.73 -12.95 3.80
N ALA A 332 22.30 -11.95 3.11
CA ALA A 332 23.67 -11.49 3.36
C ALA A 332 23.87 -10.99 4.80
N LYS A 333 22.92 -10.20 5.32
CA LYS A 333 22.90 -9.69 6.69
C LYS A 333 22.86 -10.81 7.72
N THR A 334 22.04 -11.83 7.48
CA THR A 334 22.00 -13.04 8.31
C THR A 334 23.37 -13.73 8.34
N LYS A 335 24.01 -13.91 7.17
CA LYS A 335 25.32 -14.55 7.05
C LYS A 335 26.45 -13.74 7.71
N TYR A 336 26.48 -12.41 7.58
CA TYR A 336 27.44 -11.58 8.31
C TYR A 336 27.25 -11.61 9.82
N ASN A 337 26.00 -11.73 10.30
CA ASN A 337 25.73 -11.93 11.73
C ASN A 337 26.18 -13.32 12.20
N GLU A 338 25.98 -14.38 11.41
CA GLU A 338 26.55 -15.71 11.69
C GLU A 338 28.09 -15.67 11.79
N ALA A 339 28.76 -14.95 10.90
CA ALA A 339 30.21 -14.73 10.97
C ALA A 339 30.65 -14.00 12.26
N LEU A 340 29.83 -13.07 12.74
CA LEU A 340 30.07 -12.36 14.02
C LEU A 340 29.77 -13.21 15.26
N ILE A 341 28.92 -14.22 15.16
CA ILE A 341 28.75 -15.20 16.25
C ILE A 341 30.04 -16.01 16.43
N LEU A 342 30.65 -16.46 15.32
CA LEU A 342 31.94 -17.15 15.35
C LEU A 342 33.09 -16.24 15.77
N ARG A 343 33.11 -14.98 15.30
CA ARG A 343 34.13 -13.99 15.65
C ARG A 343 33.55 -12.60 15.96
N PRO A 344 33.10 -12.36 17.19
CA PRO A 344 32.42 -11.11 17.58
C PRO A 344 33.28 -9.84 17.48
N LYS A 345 34.59 -9.98 17.39
CA LYS A 345 35.55 -8.87 17.36
C LYS A 345 35.95 -8.43 15.96
N GLU A 346 35.55 -9.13 14.91
CA GLU A 346 35.95 -8.81 13.54
C GLU A 346 35.21 -7.58 13.01
N ASP A 347 35.96 -6.66 12.39
CA ASP A 347 35.41 -5.40 11.90
C ASP A 347 34.82 -5.53 10.49
N TYR A 348 35.26 -6.52 9.71
CA TYR A 348 34.83 -6.69 8.32
C TYR A 348 33.32 -6.96 8.19
N PRO A 349 32.74 -8.01 8.80
CA PRO A 349 31.30 -8.23 8.79
C PRO A 349 30.51 -7.08 9.44
N LYS A 350 31.05 -6.38 10.45
CA LYS A 350 30.39 -5.19 11.03
C LYS A 350 30.27 -4.05 10.03
N ARG A 351 31.33 -3.78 9.25
CA ARG A 351 31.29 -2.77 8.19
C ARG A 351 30.32 -3.15 7.09
N ARG A 352 30.30 -4.43 6.69
CA ARG A 352 29.36 -4.92 5.68
C ARG A 352 27.90 -4.86 6.12
N LEU A 353 27.61 -5.17 7.38
CA LEU A 353 26.29 -4.95 7.96
C LEU A 353 25.89 -3.48 7.92
N LYS A 354 26.84 -2.57 8.18
CA LYS A 354 26.60 -1.14 8.06
C LYS A 354 26.36 -0.68 6.61
N ASP A 355 27.13 -1.21 5.66
CA ASP A 355 26.93 -0.97 4.22
C ASP A 355 25.55 -1.46 3.76
N ILE A 356 25.07 -2.59 4.28
CA ILE A 356 23.72 -3.13 4.04
C ILE A 356 22.66 -2.19 4.61
N GLU A 357 22.80 -1.76 5.87
CA GLU A 357 21.85 -0.81 6.49
C GLU A 357 21.76 0.50 5.69
N ASP A 358 22.90 1.04 5.23
CA ASP A 358 22.93 2.29 4.46
C ASP A 358 22.31 2.11 3.05
N GLU A 359 22.39 0.91 2.47
CA GLU A 359 21.76 0.55 1.20
C GLU A 359 20.25 0.32 1.34
N GLU A 360 19.81 -0.35 2.41
CA GLU A 360 18.39 -0.52 2.79
C GLU A 360 17.74 0.85 3.00
N ASP A 361 18.38 1.75 3.76
CA ASP A 361 17.94 3.14 3.97
C ASP A 361 17.82 3.93 2.65
N ARG A 362 18.69 3.63 1.67
CA ARG A 362 18.67 4.28 0.35
C ARG A 362 17.53 3.74 -0.50
N LEU A 363 17.30 2.44 -0.50
CA LEU A 363 16.21 1.78 -1.23
C LEU A 363 14.86 2.22 -0.68
N GLU A 364 14.69 2.28 0.64
CA GLU A 364 13.47 2.77 1.29
C GLU A 364 13.19 4.25 0.96
N LYS A 365 14.23 5.10 0.96
CA LYS A 365 14.09 6.51 0.53
C LYS A 365 13.71 6.64 -0.94
N ASN A 366 14.27 5.81 -1.82
CA ASN A 366 13.95 5.83 -3.25
C ASN A 366 12.53 5.32 -3.50
N GLU A 367 12.08 4.29 -2.79
CA GLU A 367 10.72 3.77 -2.87
C GLU A 367 9.70 4.77 -2.33
N LEU A 368 10.01 5.44 -1.21
CA LEU A 368 9.19 6.54 -0.68
C LEU A 368 9.14 7.73 -1.66
N GLN A 369 10.24 8.07 -2.33
CA GLN A 369 10.25 9.09 -3.39
C GLN A 369 9.39 8.67 -4.59
N LEU A 370 9.44 7.39 -4.98
CA LEU A 370 8.61 6.86 -6.06
C LEU A 370 7.12 6.89 -5.71
N GLN A 371 6.74 6.51 -4.47
CA GLN A 371 5.36 6.59 -3.99
C GLN A 371 4.86 8.04 -3.94
N ARG A 372 5.69 8.98 -3.45
CA ARG A 372 5.35 10.41 -3.43
C ARG A 372 5.21 10.99 -4.83
N TYR A 373 6.08 10.59 -5.75
CA TYR A 373 5.96 10.94 -7.16
C TYR A 373 4.65 10.42 -7.77
N GLN A 374 4.30 9.14 -7.56
CA GLN A 374 3.07 8.55 -8.08
C GLN A 374 1.82 9.23 -7.51
N LEU A 375 1.81 9.53 -6.21
CA LEU A 375 0.74 10.28 -5.57
C LEU A 375 0.59 11.69 -6.15
N ALA A 376 1.71 12.41 -6.33
CA ALA A 376 1.69 13.76 -6.89
C ALA A 376 1.20 13.79 -8.34
N ILE A 377 1.54 12.79 -9.17
CA ILE A 377 0.98 12.65 -10.51
C ILE A 377 -0.54 12.41 -10.46
N ALA A 378 -1.00 11.49 -9.60
CA ALA A 378 -2.42 11.16 -9.47
C ALA A 378 -3.26 12.35 -8.95
N GLU A 379 -2.80 13.05 -7.92
CA GLU A 379 -3.45 14.25 -7.41
C GLU A 379 -3.44 15.39 -8.45
N GLY A 380 -2.34 15.55 -9.19
CA GLY A 380 -2.25 16.50 -10.31
C GLY A 380 -3.25 16.20 -11.43
N ASP A 381 -3.45 14.92 -11.76
CA ASP A 381 -4.46 14.47 -12.74
C ASP A 381 -5.88 14.73 -12.23
N GLU A 382 -6.15 14.45 -10.95
CA GLU A 382 -7.46 14.71 -10.33
C GLU A 382 -7.80 16.21 -10.32
N PHE A 383 -6.87 17.08 -9.93
CA PHE A 383 -7.09 18.53 -9.96
C PHE A 383 -7.31 19.04 -11.39
N ARG A 384 -6.63 18.45 -12.37
CA ARG A 384 -6.81 18.79 -13.79
C ARG A 384 -8.21 18.40 -14.29
N GLU A 385 -8.69 17.21 -13.96
CA GLU A 385 -10.05 16.76 -14.30
C GLU A 385 -11.13 17.65 -13.66
N LYS A 386 -10.88 18.12 -12.43
CA LYS A 386 -11.75 19.08 -11.71
C LYS A 386 -11.60 20.53 -12.17
N THR A 387 -10.86 20.78 -13.26
CA THR A 387 -10.53 22.12 -13.80
C THR A 387 -9.86 23.08 -12.82
N GLN A 388 -9.28 22.55 -11.73
CA GLN A 388 -8.50 23.31 -10.75
C GLN A 388 -7.06 23.48 -11.23
N TYR A 389 -6.91 24.13 -12.39
CA TYR A 389 -5.66 24.18 -13.16
C TYR A 389 -4.45 24.69 -12.37
N LEU A 390 -4.61 25.72 -11.53
CA LEU A 390 -3.52 26.24 -10.70
C LEU A 390 -3.01 25.19 -9.70
N ARG A 391 -3.92 24.45 -9.03
CA ARG A 391 -3.55 23.38 -8.10
C ARG A 391 -2.94 22.20 -8.83
N ALA A 392 -3.52 21.80 -9.96
CA ALA A 392 -2.96 20.73 -10.79
C ALA A 392 -1.51 21.03 -11.18
N ARG A 393 -1.25 22.27 -11.63
CA ARG A 393 0.09 22.75 -11.99
C ARG A 393 1.07 22.69 -10.81
N GLU A 394 0.68 23.18 -9.64
CA GLU A 394 1.50 23.11 -8.40
C GLU A 394 1.82 21.66 -8.01
N THR A 395 0.85 20.74 -8.12
CA THR A 395 1.06 19.33 -7.79
C THR A 395 1.97 18.62 -8.80
N TYR A 396 1.90 18.95 -10.10
CA TYR A 396 2.87 18.45 -11.08
C TYR A 396 4.27 19.03 -10.89
N GLU A 397 4.40 20.31 -10.50
CA GLU A 397 5.68 20.90 -10.11
C GLU A 397 6.26 20.18 -8.87
N TRP A 398 5.41 19.77 -7.95
CA TRP A 398 5.79 18.93 -6.82
C TRP A 398 6.22 17.52 -7.25
N ALA A 399 5.55 16.89 -8.21
CA ALA A 399 5.98 15.62 -8.81
C ALA A 399 7.38 15.72 -9.43
N MET A 400 7.68 16.81 -10.14
CA MET A 400 9.02 17.08 -10.69
C MET A 400 10.10 17.28 -9.61
N SER A 401 9.73 17.65 -8.38
CA SER A 401 10.68 17.73 -7.26
C SER A 401 11.19 16.36 -6.81
N PHE A 402 10.40 15.29 -7.02
CA PHE A 402 10.78 13.91 -6.73
C PHE A 402 11.43 13.22 -7.93
N LYS A 403 11.08 13.62 -9.15
CA LYS A 403 11.68 13.13 -10.40
C LYS A 403 12.03 14.29 -11.34
N PRO A 404 13.18 14.96 -11.14
CA PRO A 404 13.61 16.06 -11.98
C PRO A 404 13.79 15.62 -13.44
N GLY A 405 13.19 16.36 -14.38
CA GLY A 405 13.21 16.03 -15.81
C GLY A 405 12.18 14.99 -16.24
N ASP A 406 11.14 14.75 -15.44
CA ASP A 406 10.02 13.89 -15.84
C ASP A 406 9.21 14.49 -17.00
N GLU A 407 9.24 13.82 -18.14
CA GLU A 407 8.58 14.27 -19.38
C GLU A 407 7.05 14.35 -19.23
N ILE A 408 6.44 13.45 -18.43
CA ILE A 408 4.98 13.39 -18.24
C ILE A 408 4.50 14.61 -17.45
N ALA A 409 5.11 14.91 -16.31
CA ALA A 409 4.77 16.09 -15.51
C ALA A 409 4.99 17.39 -16.30
N GLN A 410 6.07 17.46 -17.09
CA GLN A 410 6.36 18.63 -17.92
C GLN A 410 5.35 18.83 -19.05
N GLU A 411 4.93 17.75 -19.71
CA GLU A 411 3.87 17.78 -20.72
C GLU A 411 2.53 18.22 -20.11
N ARG A 412 2.17 17.69 -18.94
CA ARG A 412 0.93 18.02 -18.22
C ARG A 412 0.88 19.48 -17.78
N ILE A 413 1.99 20.03 -17.29
CA ILE A 413 2.11 21.47 -16.97
C ILE A 413 1.91 22.32 -18.22
N SER A 414 2.54 21.95 -19.34
CA SER A 414 2.41 22.68 -20.60
C SER A 414 0.96 22.68 -21.13
N GLN A 415 0.25 21.55 -20.99
CA GLN A 415 -1.17 21.44 -21.34
C GLN A 415 -2.05 22.33 -20.44
N ILE A 416 -1.76 22.34 -19.13
CA ILE A 416 -2.48 23.16 -18.16
C ILE A 416 -2.26 24.66 -18.40
N ASP A 417 -1.02 25.07 -18.69
CA ASP A 417 -0.69 26.46 -18.99
C ASP A 417 -1.47 26.96 -20.22
N GLU A 418 -1.63 26.12 -21.25
CA GLU A 418 -2.45 26.47 -22.41
C GLU A 418 -3.95 26.54 -22.08
N LEU A 419 -4.47 25.61 -21.27
CA LEU A 419 -5.87 25.64 -20.81
C LEU A 419 -6.19 26.90 -19.99
N MET A 420 -5.28 27.28 -19.08
CA MET A 420 -5.40 28.52 -18.31
C MET A 420 -5.36 29.76 -19.19
N ARG A 421 -4.53 29.74 -20.25
CA ARG A 421 -4.47 30.82 -21.24
C ARG A 421 -5.80 30.94 -22.01
N LEU A 422 -6.39 29.83 -22.43
CA LEU A 422 -7.67 29.80 -23.13
C LEU A 422 -8.83 30.30 -22.23
N GLU A 423 -8.89 29.85 -20.97
CA GLU A 423 -9.91 30.32 -20.02
C GLU A 423 -9.81 31.84 -19.77
N LYS A 424 -8.58 32.37 -19.75
CA LYS A 424 -8.34 33.81 -19.60
C LYS A 424 -8.82 34.59 -20.84
N ILE A 425 -8.58 34.07 -22.04
CA ILE A 425 -9.08 34.63 -23.30
C ILE A 425 -10.62 34.66 -23.31
N ASP A 426 -11.27 33.58 -22.86
CA ASP A 426 -12.74 33.50 -22.77
C ASP A 426 -13.33 34.55 -21.83
N LYS A 427 -12.77 34.69 -20.61
CA LYS A 427 -13.21 35.69 -19.63
C LYS A 427 -13.03 37.12 -20.12
N ASP A 428 -11.90 37.42 -20.75
CA ASP A 428 -11.63 38.76 -21.29
C ASP A 428 -12.54 39.07 -22.48
N TYR A 429 -12.85 38.07 -23.32
CA TYR A 429 -13.83 38.18 -24.41
C TYR A 429 -15.24 38.49 -23.87
N GLU A 430 -15.76 37.72 -22.90
CA GLU A 430 -17.10 37.93 -22.32
C GLU A 430 -17.28 39.33 -21.72
N LYS A 431 -16.24 39.83 -21.06
CA LYS A 431 -16.24 41.19 -20.49
C LYS A 431 -16.35 42.25 -21.58
N LEU A 432 -15.55 42.13 -22.64
CA LEU A 432 -15.56 43.08 -23.76
C LEU A 432 -16.91 43.09 -24.49
N ILE A 433 -17.53 41.93 -24.68
CA ILE A 433 -18.90 41.83 -25.23
C ILE A 433 -19.90 42.56 -24.31
N THR A 434 -19.85 42.31 -23.01
CA THR A 434 -20.76 42.95 -22.05
C THR A 434 -20.64 44.48 -22.06
N ASP A 435 -19.41 45.00 -22.11
CA ASP A 435 -19.15 46.45 -22.17
C ASP A 435 -19.58 47.06 -23.52
N ALA A 436 -19.40 46.32 -24.61
CA ALA A 436 -19.84 46.70 -25.96
C ALA A 436 -21.37 46.77 -26.07
N ASP A 437 -22.10 45.74 -25.62
CA ASP A 437 -23.57 45.68 -25.60
C ASP A 437 -24.17 46.83 -24.78
N LYS A 438 -23.56 47.11 -23.62
CA LYS A 438 -23.98 48.22 -22.75
C LYS A 438 -23.80 49.58 -23.42
N SER A 439 -22.73 49.75 -24.19
CA SER A 439 -22.48 50.99 -24.95
C SER A 439 -23.42 51.11 -26.14
N PHE A 440 -23.70 49.99 -26.82
CA PHE A 440 -24.67 49.91 -27.92
C PHE A 440 -26.07 50.31 -27.46
N LYS A 441 -26.54 49.76 -26.33
CA LYS A 441 -27.85 50.11 -25.74
C LYS A 441 -27.97 51.58 -25.32
N LYS A 442 -26.86 52.25 -25.06
CA LYS A 442 -26.80 53.70 -24.73
C LYS A 442 -26.68 54.59 -25.97
N GLU A 443 -26.73 54.01 -27.16
CA GLU A 443 -26.54 54.72 -28.44
C GLU A 443 -25.14 55.38 -28.58
N ASP A 444 -24.16 55.00 -27.74
CA ASP A 444 -22.75 55.41 -27.89
C ASP A 444 -22.06 54.46 -28.88
N TYR A 445 -22.49 54.57 -30.14
CA TYR A 445 -22.10 53.67 -31.24
C TYR A 445 -20.58 53.63 -31.46
N SER A 446 -19.87 54.75 -31.22
CA SER A 446 -18.41 54.81 -31.34
C SER A 446 -17.70 53.95 -30.30
N LYS A 447 -18.15 53.97 -29.04
CA LYS A 447 -17.56 53.10 -28.00
C LYS A 447 -17.96 51.65 -28.17
N ALA A 448 -19.20 51.38 -28.59
CA ALA A 448 -19.67 50.03 -28.85
C ALA A 448 -18.84 49.33 -29.94
N VAL A 449 -18.59 50.00 -31.07
CA VAL A 449 -17.75 49.47 -32.16
C VAL A 449 -16.31 49.22 -31.70
N GLN A 450 -15.74 50.10 -30.87
CA GLN A 450 -14.40 49.90 -30.33
C GLN A 450 -14.33 48.61 -29.50
N SER A 451 -15.23 48.42 -28.53
CA SER A 451 -15.22 47.25 -27.65
C SER A 451 -15.54 45.94 -28.37
N TYR A 452 -16.45 45.93 -29.37
CA TYR A 452 -16.65 44.73 -30.20
C TYR A 452 -15.43 44.37 -31.06
N ASN A 453 -14.72 45.36 -31.61
CA ASN A 453 -13.48 45.10 -32.36
C ASN A 453 -12.34 44.61 -31.45
N GLU A 454 -12.26 45.11 -30.21
CA GLU A 454 -11.31 44.59 -29.21
C GLU A 454 -11.65 43.13 -28.83
N ALA A 455 -12.93 42.75 -28.75
CA ALA A 455 -13.34 41.36 -28.56
C ALA A 455 -12.93 40.46 -29.75
N LEU A 456 -13.04 40.96 -30.98
CA LEU A 456 -12.62 40.27 -32.20
C LEU A 456 -11.10 40.09 -32.32
N LEU A 457 -10.30 40.91 -31.64
CA LEU A 457 -8.85 40.67 -31.54
C LEU A 457 -8.51 39.44 -30.68
N LEU A 458 -9.37 39.10 -29.71
CA LEU A 458 -9.22 37.92 -28.86
C LEU A 458 -9.78 36.66 -29.54
N LYS A 459 -10.92 36.78 -30.22
CA LYS A 459 -11.57 35.70 -30.97
C LYS A 459 -12.09 36.19 -32.34
N PRO A 460 -11.27 36.11 -33.39
CA PRO A 460 -11.59 36.69 -34.70
C PRO A 460 -12.80 36.04 -35.40
N ASP A 461 -13.07 34.77 -35.10
CA ASP A 461 -14.07 33.95 -35.78
C ASP A 461 -15.48 34.04 -35.15
N GLU A 462 -15.64 34.81 -34.07
CA GLU A 462 -16.92 34.92 -33.36
C GLU A 462 -17.92 35.81 -34.11
N GLU A 463 -19.01 35.20 -34.59
CA GLU A 463 -20.01 35.87 -35.42
C GLU A 463 -20.77 36.98 -34.68
N TYR A 464 -20.96 36.88 -33.36
CA TYR A 464 -21.76 37.83 -32.61
C TYR A 464 -21.22 39.27 -32.67
N PRO A 465 -19.98 39.57 -32.21
CA PRO A 465 -19.41 40.92 -32.34
C PRO A 465 -19.25 41.39 -33.80
N GLN A 466 -18.98 40.48 -34.76
CA GLN A 466 -18.96 40.84 -36.19
C GLN A 466 -20.32 41.38 -36.65
N ASN A 467 -21.40 40.68 -36.29
CA ASN A 467 -22.76 41.07 -36.62
C ASN A 467 -23.17 42.37 -35.93
N GLN A 468 -22.78 42.58 -34.66
CA GLN A 468 -23.08 43.83 -33.95
C GLN A 468 -22.35 45.03 -34.55
N VAL A 469 -21.08 44.89 -34.94
CA VAL A 469 -20.34 45.94 -35.66
C VAL A 469 -21.00 46.24 -37.00
N ALA A 470 -21.44 45.22 -37.74
CA ALA A 470 -22.17 45.41 -39.00
C ALA A 470 -23.50 46.15 -38.79
N ILE A 471 -24.27 45.81 -37.74
CA ILE A 471 -25.52 46.49 -37.37
C ILE A 471 -25.25 47.96 -37.01
N ILE A 472 -24.23 48.24 -36.19
CA ILE A 472 -23.89 49.61 -35.79
C ILE A 472 -23.43 50.44 -37.00
N ASN A 473 -22.59 49.86 -37.87
CA ASN A 473 -22.16 50.53 -39.10
C ASN A 473 -23.37 50.84 -40.01
N ASN A 474 -24.34 49.94 -40.09
CA ASN A 474 -25.59 50.16 -40.82
C ASN A 474 -26.44 51.28 -40.16
N ILE A 475 -26.52 51.36 -38.83
CA ILE A 475 -27.20 52.45 -38.11
C ILE A 475 -26.52 53.80 -38.37
N LEU A 476 -25.18 53.86 -38.33
CA LEU A 476 -24.40 55.06 -38.58
C LEU A 476 -24.43 55.50 -40.05
N GLU A 477 -24.50 54.56 -41.00
CA GLU A 477 -24.75 54.83 -42.41
C GLU A 477 -26.18 55.34 -42.65
N ASN A 478 -27.19 54.77 -41.97
CA ASN A 478 -28.59 55.18 -42.11
C ASN A 478 -28.87 56.59 -41.54
N ASP A 479 -28.25 56.99 -40.43
CA ASP A 479 -28.43 58.33 -39.86
C ASP A 479 -27.77 59.44 -40.73
N ASN A 480 -26.61 59.17 -41.33
CA ASN A 480 -25.99 60.06 -42.31
C ASN A 480 -26.76 60.10 -43.64
N ALA A 481 -27.32 58.96 -44.08
CA ALA A 481 -28.18 58.89 -45.27
C ALA A 481 -29.49 59.67 -45.08
N ARG A 482 -30.08 59.68 -43.88
CA ARG A 482 -31.31 60.44 -43.56
C ARG A 482 -31.12 61.94 -43.69
N ILE A 483 -29.99 62.48 -43.21
CA ILE A 483 -29.67 63.92 -43.30
C ILE A 483 -29.44 64.37 -44.75
N LEU A 484 -28.78 63.53 -45.55
CA LEU A 484 -28.55 63.80 -46.98
C LEU A 484 -29.85 63.66 -47.80
N ALA A 485 -30.71 62.70 -47.43
CA ALA A 485 -32.03 62.51 -48.04
C ALA A 485 -32.96 63.71 -47.78
N ASP A 486 -32.97 64.31 -46.59
CA ASP A 486 -33.73 65.53 -46.31
C ASP A 486 -33.42 66.69 -47.26
N GLN A 487 -32.15 66.89 -47.59
CA GLN A 487 -31.71 67.97 -48.48
C GLN A 487 -32.02 67.67 -49.95
N GLN A 488 -31.80 66.43 -50.39
CA GLN A 488 -32.08 66.00 -51.75
C GLN A 488 -33.60 65.99 -52.03
N TYR A 489 -34.41 65.60 -51.05
CA TYR A 489 -35.88 65.58 -51.13
C TYR A 489 -36.45 66.97 -51.43
N GLN A 490 -36.02 67.99 -50.67
CA GLN A 490 -36.52 69.37 -50.84
C GLN A 490 -36.16 69.97 -52.21
N ALA A 491 -35.01 69.61 -52.77
CA ALA A 491 -34.61 70.05 -54.11
C ALA A 491 -35.50 69.43 -55.20
N LYS A 492 -35.83 68.14 -55.08
CA LYS A 492 -36.63 67.41 -56.07
C LYS A 492 -38.10 67.81 -56.10
N ILE A 493 -38.70 68.08 -54.94
CA ILE A 493 -40.05 68.63 -54.87
C ILE A 493 -40.17 69.94 -55.66
N LYS A 494 -39.19 70.83 -55.54
CA LYS A 494 -39.17 72.12 -56.26
C LYS A 494 -39.08 71.95 -57.79
N GLU A 495 -38.31 70.97 -58.28
CA GLU A 495 -38.22 70.66 -59.72
C GLU A 495 -39.53 70.06 -60.24
N ALA A 496 -40.14 69.16 -59.46
CA ALA A 496 -41.37 68.48 -59.80
C ALA A 496 -42.58 69.42 -59.89
N ASP A 497 -42.73 70.31 -58.91
CA ASP A 497 -43.77 71.34 -58.90
C ASP A 497 -43.68 72.26 -60.13
N GLY A 498 -42.45 72.60 -60.55
CA GLY A 498 -42.20 73.37 -61.78
C GLY A 498 -42.70 72.66 -63.04
N GLN A 499 -42.35 71.38 -63.22
CA GLN A 499 -42.77 70.59 -64.41
C GLN A 499 -44.27 70.26 -64.42
N PHE A 500 -44.87 70.10 -63.24
CA PHE A 500 -46.30 69.84 -63.11
C PHE A 500 -47.13 71.04 -63.61
N VAL A 501 -46.72 72.26 -63.27
CA VAL A 501 -47.32 73.51 -63.77
C VAL A 501 -47.19 73.62 -65.29
N GLU A 502 -46.10 73.09 -65.86
CA GLU A 502 -45.85 73.04 -67.31
C GLU A 502 -46.59 71.90 -68.06
N LYS A 503 -47.39 71.07 -67.35
CA LYS A 503 -48.19 69.93 -67.89
C LYS A 503 -47.38 68.83 -68.57
N ASN A 504 -46.08 68.75 -68.33
CA ASN A 504 -45.27 67.63 -68.81
C ASN A 504 -45.42 66.47 -67.83
N TYR A 505 -46.56 65.77 -67.89
CA TYR A 505 -46.97 64.79 -66.87
C TYR A 505 -45.95 63.68 -66.66
N SER A 506 -45.26 63.23 -67.73
CA SER A 506 -44.17 62.26 -67.59
C SER A 506 -42.95 62.84 -66.85
N ARG A 507 -42.54 64.09 -67.11
CA ARG A 507 -41.42 64.71 -66.38
C ARG A 507 -41.79 65.12 -64.96
N ALA A 508 -42.99 65.66 -64.76
CA ALA A 508 -43.51 66.01 -63.44
C ALA A 508 -43.65 64.77 -62.55
N LYS A 509 -44.21 63.67 -63.10
CA LYS A 509 -44.28 62.39 -62.41
C LYS A 509 -42.88 61.88 -62.09
N ASN A 510 -41.95 61.93 -63.03
CA ASN A 510 -40.56 61.51 -62.76
C ASN A 510 -39.93 62.31 -61.62
N PHE A 511 -40.02 63.64 -61.59
CA PHE A 511 -39.42 64.41 -60.50
C PHE A 511 -40.14 64.23 -59.14
N TYR A 512 -41.47 64.07 -59.11
CA TYR A 512 -42.16 63.72 -57.85
C TYR A 512 -41.81 62.29 -57.41
N SER A 513 -41.64 61.36 -58.36
CA SER A 513 -41.20 59.99 -58.08
C SER A 513 -39.76 59.97 -57.60
N GLU A 514 -38.87 60.80 -58.15
CA GLU A 514 -37.51 61.02 -57.65
C GLU A 514 -37.51 61.60 -56.23
N ALA A 515 -38.46 62.47 -55.87
CA ALA A 515 -38.61 62.94 -54.51
C ALA A 515 -39.07 61.82 -53.55
N LEU A 516 -40.03 60.98 -53.94
CA LEU A 516 -40.44 59.81 -53.16
C LEU A 516 -39.35 58.73 -53.04
N LEU A 517 -38.45 58.65 -54.02
CA LEU A 517 -37.27 57.78 -53.92
C LEU A 517 -36.29 58.24 -52.83
N ILE A 518 -36.38 59.50 -52.40
CA ILE A 518 -35.54 60.07 -51.35
C ILE A 518 -36.26 60.03 -49.99
N LYS A 519 -37.58 60.30 -49.97
CA LYS A 519 -38.45 60.10 -48.79
C LYS A 519 -39.79 59.52 -49.19
N SER A 520 -39.95 58.22 -48.95
CA SER A 520 -41.07 57.41 -49.43
C SER A 520 -42.42 57.69 -48.76
N ASP A 521 -42.39 58.26 -47.57
CA ASP A 521 -43.52 58.37 -46.64
C ASP A 521 -44.17 59.77 -46.66
N GLU A 522 -43.66 60.63 -47.55
CA GLU A 522 -44.10 62.00 -47.70
C GLU A 522 -45.38 62.09 -48.54
N LYS A 523 -46.41 62.65 -47.90
CA LYS A 523 -47.76 62.72 -48.47
C LYS A 523 -47.84 63.61 -49.71
N TYR A 524 -47.01 64.65 -49.79
CA TYR A 524 -47.11 65.70 -50.81
C TYR A 524 -46.81 65.23 -52.25
N PRO A 525 -45.64 64.66 -52.57
CA PRO A 525 -45.38 64.10 -53.90
C PRO A 525 -46.26 62.88 -54.21
N THR A 526 -46.68 62.12 -53.20
CA THR A 526 -47.64 61.00 -53.35
C THR A 526 -48.98 61.46 -53.89
N ASP A 527 -49.55 62.53 -53.31
CA ASP A 527 -50.83 63.10 -53.76
C ASP A 527 -50.72 63.67 -55.18
N LYS A 528 -49.56 64.22 -55.55
CA LYS A 528 -49.30 64.78 -56.89
C LYS A 528 -49.06 63.70 -57.96
N ILE A 529 -48.38 62.61 -57.64
CA ILE A 529 -48.27 61.45 -58.54
C ILE A 529 -49.63 60.78 -58.72
N ALA A 530 -50.43 60.63 -57.66
CA ALA A 530 -51.79 60.08 -57.77
C ALA A 530 -52.73 60.97 -58.62
N GLU A 531 -52.46 62.28 -58.68
CA GLU A 531 -53.11 63.21 -59.60
C GLU A 531 -52.67 62.96 -61.05
N ILE A 532 -51.38 62.66 -61.30
CA ILE A 532 -50.84 62.32 -62.62
C ILE A 532 -51.20 60.89 -63.07
N ASP A 533 -51.24 59.93 -62.16
CA ASP A 533 -51.52 58.52 -62.44
C ASP A 533 -52.98 58.31 -62.80
N ARG A 534 -53.91 59.10 -62.26
CA ARG A 534 -55.27 59.14 -62.78
C ARG A 534 -55.35 59.65 -64.22
N ILE A 535 -54.38 60.45 -64.65
CA ILE A 535 -54.28 60.96 -66.02
C ILE A 535 -53.60 59.92 -66.95
N VAL A 536 -52.75 59.02 -66.43
CA VAL A 536 -51.98 58.00 -67.20
C VAL A 536 -52.57 56.58 -67.15
N ALA A 537 -53.15 56.14 -66.04
CA ALA A 537 -53.66 54.77 -65.84
C ALA A 537 -54.87 54.39 -66.71
N GLU A 538 -55.59 55.38 -67.25
CA GLU A 538 -56.62 55.16 -68.27
C GLU A 538 -56.01 54.62 -69.59
N ILE A 539 -54.70 54.77 -69.79
CA ILE A 539 -53.99 54.48 -71.04
C ILE A 539 -53.31 53.09 -71.04
N GLU A 540 -52.99 52.50 -69.89
CA GLU A 540 -52.00 51.38 -69.79
C GLU A 540 -52.53 50.02 -69.29
N LYS A 541 -53.72 49.98 -68.64
CA LYS A 541 -54.34 48.77 -68.06
C LYS A 541 -54.58 47.62 -69.07
N GLN A 542 -54.69 47.93 -70.36
CA GLN A 542 -55.13 46.99 -71.39
C GLN A 542 -54.02 46.10 -71.97
N LYS A 543 -52.75 46.33 -71.61
CA LYS A 543 -51.58 45.70 -72.26
C LYS A 543 -50.94 44.54 -71.48
N LEU A 544 -51.12 44.47 -70.16
CA LEU A 544 -50.33 43.60 -69.26
C LEU A 544 -50.88 42.19 -69.02
N GLU A 545 -52.16 41.93 -69.29
CA GLU A 545 -52.80 40.64 -68.93
C GLU A 545 -52.42 39.48 -69.88
N ASP A 546 -51.87 39.78 -71.06
CA ASP A 546 -51.51 38.76 -72.07
C ASP A 546 -50.12 38.16 -71.90
N GLU A 547 -49.18 38.84 -71.24
CA GLU A 547 -47.78 38.38 -71.12
C GLU A 547 -47.61 37.32 -70.02
N LYS A 548 -48.37 37.42 -68.92
CA LYS A 548 -48.21 36.61 -67.70
C LYS A 548 -48.68 35.16 -67.83
N TYR A 549 -49.62 34.87 -68.74
CA TYR A 549 -50.15 33.53 -68.93
C TYR A 549 -49.16 32.56 -69.60
N ASN A 550 -48.34 33.05 -70.55
CA ASN A 550 -47.45 32.22 -71.36
C ASN A 550 -46.20 31.74 -70.59
N GLU A 551 -45.77 32.48 -69.57
CA GLU A 551 -44.59 32.17 -68.77
C GLU A 551 -44.83 30.95 -67.85
N LEU A 552 -45.98 30.91 -67.18
CA LEU A 552 -46.31 29.87 -66.20
C LEU A 552 -46.40 28.46 -66.82
N ILE A 553 -46.87 28.35 -68.06
CA ILE A 553 -46.93 27.08 -68.80
C ILE A 553 -45.53 26.51 -69.10
N THR A 554 -44.54 27.39 -69.26
CA THR A 554 -43.16 26.98 -69.57
C THR A 554 -42.46 26.39 -68.34
N LEU A 555 -42.65 27.00 -67.17
CA LEU A 555 -42.07 26.55 -65.91
C LEU A 555 -42.66 25.21 -65.45
N ALA A 556 -43.97 25.03 -65.60
CA ALA A 556 -44.65 23.82 -65.18
C ALA A 556 -44.17 22.55 -65.89
N ASN A 557 -43.88 22.65 -67.20
CA ASN A 557 -43.36 21.53 -67.99
C ASN A 557 -41.90 21.19 -67.62
N ALA A 558 -41.06 22.19 -67.34
CA ALA A 558 -39.66 21.97 -66.99
C ALA A 558 -39.48 21.23 -65.64
N ALA A 559 -40.35 21.50 -64.67
CA ALA A 559 -40.34 20.81 -63.38
C ALA A 559 -40.78 19.33 -63.50
N LEU A 560 -41.67 19.03 -64.44
CA LEU A 560 -42.14 17.66 -64.69
C LEU A 560 -41.02 16.79 -65.27
N ASP A 561 -40.17 17.36 -66.14
CA ASP A 561 -39.06 16.66 -66.79
C ASP A 561 -37.95 16.22 -65.81
N ILE A 562 -37.78 16.91 -64.68
CA ILE A 562 -36.83 16.54 -63.62
C ILE A 562 -37.45 15.66 -62.53
N SER A 563 -38.67 15.16 -62.74
CA SER A 563 -39.42 14.36 -61.77
C SER A 563 -39.69 15.08 -60.43
N ASP A 564 -39.66 16.42 -60.42
CA ASP A 564 -40.17 17.21 -59.30
C ASP A 564 -41.68 17.34 -59.43
N TYR A 565 -42.34 16.24 -59.08
CA TYR A 565 -43.78 16.05 -59.17
C TYR A 565 -44.54 17.11 -58.37
N GLN A 566 -43.99 17.63 -57.26
CA GLN A 566 -44.66 18.62 -56.43
C GLN A 566 -44.55 20.05 -57.00
N THR A 567 -43.41 20.40 -57.59
CA THR A 567 -43.20 21.70 -58.24
C THR A 567 -43.94 21.80 -59.57
N ALA A 568 -43.94 20.72 -60.37
CA ALA A 568 -44.69 20.67 -61.64
C ALA A 568 -46.20 20.88 -61.44
N LYS A 569 -46.78 20.28 -60.38
CA LYS A 569 -48.19 20.44 -60.03
C LYS A 569 -48.55 21.90 -59.71
N THR A 570 -47.69 22.58 -58.94
CA THR A 570 -47.89 23.97 -58.48
C THR A 570 -48.00 24.95 -59.65
N HIS A 571 -47.07 24.91 -60.61
CA HIS A 571 -47.09 25.85 -61.74
C HIS A 571 -48.23 25.59 -62.74
N PHE A 572 -48.69 24.35 -62.90
CA PHE A 572 -49.91 24.08 -63.68
C PHE A 572 -51.17 24.59 -62.95
N ASP A 573 -51.22 24.54 -61.62
CA ASP A 573 -52.32 25.12 -60.84
C ASP A 573 -52.35 26.67 -60.96
N GLU A 574 -51.21 27.35 -60.95
CA GLU A 574 -51.08 28.82 -61.11
C GLU A 574 -51.46 29.33 -62.52
N ALA A 575 -51.06 28.62 -63.58
CA ALA A 575 -51.37 29.00 -64.95
C ALA A 575 -52.89 29.03 -65.24
N ARG A 576 -53.66 28.18 -64.53
CA ARG A 576 -55.12 28.13 -64.62
C ARG A 576 -55.80 29.33 -63.92
N GLU A 577 -55.15 30.05 -63.01
CA GLU A 577 -55.74 31.23 -62.36
C GLU A 577 -55.66 32.51 -63.22
N VAL A 578 -54.60 32.65 -64.02
CA VAL A 578 -54.37 33.83 -64.89
C VAL A 578 -55.30 33.84 -66.10
N LYS A 579 -55.61 32.67 -66.71
CA LYS A 579 -56.67 32.51 -67.71
C LYS A 579 -57.54 31.27 -67.40
N PRO A 580 -58.59 31.43 -66.58
CA PRO A 580 -59.43 30.33 -66.04
C PRO A 580 -60.18 29.46 -67.04
N ARG A 581 -60.09 29.74 -68.35
CA ARG A 581 -60.83 29.02 -69.40
C ARG A 581 -59.97 28.00 -70.17
N GLU A 582 -58.69 27.88 -69.85
CA GLU A 582 -57.72 27.05 -70.58
C GLU A 582 -57.59 25.64 -70.01
N ARG A 583 -57.63 24.60 -70.87
CA ARG A 583 -57.76 23.18 -70.47
C ARG A 583 -56.46 22.46 -70.14
N TYR A 584 -55.35 22.88 -70.73
CA TYR A 584 -54.06 22.16 -70.70
C TYR A 584 -53.48 21.94 -69.28
N PRO A 585 -53.52 22.91 -68.35
CA PRO A 585 -52.95 22.72 -67.01
C PRO A 585 -53.72 21.73 -66.13
N VAL A 586 -55.02 21.53 -66.37
CA VAL A 586 -55.88 20.64 -65.58
C VAL A 586 -55.46 19.17 -65.73
N GLN A 587 -55.16 18.73 -66.96
CA GLN A 587 -54.88 17.31 -67.23
C GLN A 587 -53.54 16.82 -66.66
N LYS A 588 -52.55 17.72 -66.52
CA LYS A 588 -51.21 17.36 -66.03
C LYS A 588 -51.15 17.18 -64.52
N VAL A 589 -52.04 17.82 -63.78
CA VAL A 589 -52.16 17.68 -62.33
C VAL A 589 -52.63 16.26 -61.94
N ASP A 590 -53.63 15.70 -62.64
CA ASP A 590 -54.19 14.38 -62.33
C ASP A 590 -53.17 13.22 -62.53
N GLU A 591 -52.28 13.34 -63.53
CA GLU A 591 -51.26 12.33 -63.87
C GLU A 591 -50.17 12.23 -62.77
N ILE A 592 -49.79 13.37 -62.19
CA ILE A 592 -48.78 13.51 -61.14
C ILE A 592 -49.25 12.89 -59.80
N GLU A 593 -50.53 13.02 -59.46
CA GLU A 593 -51.09 12.50 -58.20
C GLU A 593 -51.06 10.96 -58.12
N THR A 594 -51.10 10.27 -59.26
CA THR A 594 -51.02 8.81 -59.32
C THR A 594 -49.60 8.29 -59.00
N ILE A 595 -48.56 9.02 -59.39
CA ILE A 595 -47.15 8.65 -59.18
C ILE A 595 -46.78 8.75 -57.68
N LEU A 596 -47.25 9.78 -56.99
CA LEU A 596 -46.98 9.99 -55.56
C LEU A 596 -47.58 8.90 -54.66
N LYS A 597 -48.69 8.29 -55.07
CA LYS A 597 -49.35 7.21 -54.32
C LYS A 597 -48.52 5.91 -54.26
N ASN A 598 -47.86 5.52 -55.36
CA ASN A 598 -47.08 4.27 -55.42
C ASN A 598 -45.79 4.33 -54.58
N ILE A 599 -45.23 5.53 -54.37
CA ILE A 599 -44.04 5.75 -53.54
C ILE A 599 -44.35 5.50 -52.04
N SER A 600 -45.57 5.82 -51.61
CA SER A 600 -46.02 5.63 -50.22
C SER A 600 -46.19 4.15 -49.81
N GLU A 601 -46.60 3.27 -50.73
CA GLU A 601 -46.88 1.85 -50.42
C GLU A 601 -45.61 1.01 -50.21
N ALA A 602 -44.50 1.35 -50.90
CA ALA A 602 -43.20 0.69 -50.73
C ALA A 602 -42.60 0.93 -49.33
N GLU A 603 -42.87 2.10 -48.73
CA GLU A 603 -42.32 2.50 -47.43
C GLU A 603 -42.99 1.81 -46.23
N GLU A 604 -44.25 1.40 -46.37
CA GLU A 604 -44.95 0.65 -45.32
C GLU A 604 -44.48 -0.81 -45.23
N ASN A 605 -44.22 -1.45 -46.37
CA ASN A 605 -43.76 -2.84 -46.43
C ASN A 605 -42.34 -3.01 -45.89
N TYR A 606 -41.45 -2.03 -46.13
CA TYR A 606 -40.13 -1.97 -45.52
C TYR A 606 -40.18 -2.00 -43.98
N ARG A 607 -41.04 -1.17 -43.37
CA ARG A 607 -41.15 -1.08 -41.90
C ARG A 607 -41.65 -2.37 -41.24
N LYS A 608 -42.56 -3.10 -41.89
CA LYS A 608 -43.08 -4.39 -41.38
C LYS A 608 -42.02 -5.49 -41.39
N ALA A 609 -41.19 -5.55 -42.44
CA ALA A 609 -40.13 -6.54 -42.57
C ALA A 609 -39.03 -6.38 -41.50
N ILE A 610 -38.65 -5.14 -41.18
CA ILE A 610 -37.70 -4.86 -40.09
C ILE A 610 -38.24 -5.35 -38.73
N SER A 611 -39.50 -5.04 -38.41
CA SER A 611 -40.11 -5.42 -37.13
C SER A 611 -40.11 -6.93 -36.87
N GLU A 612 -40.44 -7.76 -37.87
CA GLU A 612 -40.41 -9.22 -37.71
C GLU A 612 -38.99 -9.79 -37.70
N ALA A 613 -38.02 -9.13 -38.35
CA ALA A 613 -36.61 -9.51 -38.30
C ALA A 613 -36.02 -9.36 -36.88
N ASP A 614 -36.24 -8.20 -36.25
CA ASP A 614 -35.78 -7.88 -34.89
C ASP A 614 -36.35 -8.85 -33.85
N LYS A 615 -37.63 -9.23 -34.02
CA LYS A 615 -38.32 -10.17 -33.12
C LYS A 615 -37.76 -11.60 -33.20
N ASN A 616 -37.36 -12.07 -34.39
CA ASN A 616 -36.73 -13.37 -34.54
C ASN A 616 -35.28 -13.36 -34.03
N TYR A 617 -34.56 -12.26 -34.23
CA TYR A 617 -33.20 -12.08 -33.72
C TYR A 617 -33.17 -12.16 -32.19
N ASN A 618 -34.10 -11.49 -31.51
CA ASN A 618 -34.21 -11.51 -30.04
C ASN A 618 -34.65 -12.86 -29.46
N ARG A 619 -35.13 -13.80 -30.29
CA ARG A 619 -35.46 -15.19 -29.90
C ARG A 619 -34.32 -16.17 -30.21
N GLU A 620 -33.15 -15.66 -30.61
CA GLU A 620 -31.96 -16.43 -30.98
C GLU A 620 -32.18 -17.36 -32.19
N LEU A 621 -33.23 -17.10 -32.98
CA LEU A 621 -33.49 -17.79 -34.24
C LEU A 621 -32.81 -17.02 -35.38
N TYR A 622 -31.48 -17.16 -35.44
CA TYR A 622 -30.63 -16.30 -36.27
C TYR A 622 -30.85 -16.47 -37.78
N THR A 623 -31.07 -17.69 -38.27
CA THR A 623 -31.36 -17.93 -39.70
C THR A 623 -32.70 -17.32 -40.16
N PRO A 624 -33.83 -17.49 -39.44
CA PRO A 624 -35.07 -16.76 -39.72
C PRO A 624 -34.93 -15.24 -39.65
N ALA A 625 -34.21 -14.71 -38.65
CA ALA A 625 -33.97 -13.28 -38.50
C ALA A 625 -33.22 -12.68 -39.71
N ARG A 626 -32.14 -13.34 -40.16
CA ARG A 626 -31.37 -12.95 -41.35
C ARG A 626 -32.24 -12.84 -42.61
N THR A 627 -33.21 -13.74 -42.74
CA THR A 627 -34.13 -13.78 -43.89
C THR A 627 -35.04 -12.55 -43.94
N PHE A 628 -35.64 -12.15 -42.80
CA PHE A 628 -36.51 -10.97 -42.76
C PHE A 628 -35.73 -9.66 -42.89
N TYR A 629 -34.50 -9.55 -42.35
CA TYR A 629 -33.64 -8.39 -42.60
C TYR A 629 -33.28 -8.25 -44.10
N SER A 630 -33.00 -9.37 -44.77
CA SER A 630 -32.76 -9.39 -46.22
C SER A 630 -34.01 -9.02 -47.02
N GLN A 631 -35.19 -9.44 -46.56
CA GLN A 631 -36.45 -9.09 -47.19
C GLN A 631 -36.73 -7.58 -47.10
N ALA A 632 -36.42 -6.94 -45.97
CA ALA A 632 -36.54 -5.48 -45.83
C ALA A 632 -35.70 -4.74 -46.88
N LEU A 633 -34.46 -5.18 -47.11
CA LEU A 633 -33.58 -4.60 -48.14
C LEU A 633 -34.11 -4.74 -49.57
N SER A 634 -35.03 -5.68 -49.85
CA SER A 634 -35.64 -5.82 -51.17
C SER A 634 -36.75 -4.78 -51.45
N PHE A 635 -37.38 -4.22 -50.40
CA PHE A 635 -38.34 -3.13 -50.52
C PHE A 635 -37.68 -1.74 -50.57
N LYS A 636 -36.52 -1.58 -49.90
CA LYS A 636 -35.71 -0.37 -49.92
C LYS A 636 -34.24 -0.76 -49.82
N SER A 637 -33.55 -0.77 -50.97
CA SER A 637 -32.14 -1.17 -51.07
C SER A 637 -31.20 -0.11 -50.47
N GLY A 638 -30.08 -0.54 -49.87
CA GLY A 638 -29.02 0.34 -49.36
C GLY A 638 -29.33 0.97 -48.00
N GLN A 639 -30.01 0.24 -47.11
CA GLN A 639 -30.32 0.69 -45.76
C GLN A 639 -29.39 0.02 -44.75
N GLU A 640 -28.65 0.84 -44.02
CA GLU A 640 -27.49 0.42 -43.20
C GLU A 640 -27.88 -0.49 -42.02
N TYR A 641 -29.05 -0.27 -41.41
CA TYR A 641 -29.50 -1.02 -40.23
C TYR A 641 -29.69 -2.55 -40.46
N PRO A 642 -30.52 -3.00 -41.42
CA PRO A 642 -30.64 -4.44 -41.73
C PRO A 642 -29.33 -5.08 -42.22
N GLU A 643 -28.45 -4.34 -42.90
CA GLU A 643 -27.13 -4.83 -43.34
C GLU A 643 -26.22 -5.14 -42.14
N MET A 644 -26.18 -4.26 -41.15
CA MET A 644 -25.40 -4.44 -39.92
C MET A 644 -25.89 -5.63 -39.07
N MET A 645 -27.20 -5.87 -39.03
CA MET A 645 -27.76 -6.98 -38.24
C MET A 645 -27.49 -8.35 -38.86
N ILE A 646 -27.43 -8.44 -40.20
CA ILE A 646 -27.01 -9.67 -40.91
C ILE A 646 -25.54 -10.00 -40.60
N LEU A 647 -24.65 -9.01 -40.65
CA LEU A 647 -23.23 -9.16 -40.29
C LEU A 647 -23.04 -9.67 -38.85
N ARG A 648 -23.86 -9.20 -37.91
CA ARG A 648 -23.79 -9.62 -36.51
C ARG A 648 -24.19 -11.09 -36.32
N ILE A 649 -25.19 -11.56 -37.06
CA ILE A 649 -25.62 -12.97 -37.10
C ILE A 649 -24.49 -13.87 -37.61
N ASP A 650 -23.81 -13.48 -38.68
CA ASP A 650 -22.74 -14.27 -39.30
C ASP A 650 -21.50 -14.43 -38.38
N SER A 651 -21.30 -13.51 -37.42
CA SER A 651 -20.22 -13.62 -36.42
C SER A 651 -20.49 -14.68 -35.35
N VAL A 652 -21.75 -14.91 -34.97
CA VAL A 652 -22.16 -15.87 -33.93
C VAL A 652 -22.10 -17.31 -34.47
N GLU A 653 -22.48 -17.53 -35.73
CA GLU A 653 -22.44 -18.87 -36.36
C GLU A 653 -21.00 -19.40 -36.55
N ASN A 654 -19.99 -18.52 -36.74
CA ASN A 654 -18.59 -18.91 -36.89
C ASN A 654 -17.93 -19.40 -35.58
N ALA A 655 -18.38 -18.93 -34.41
CA ALA A 655 -17.83 -19.35 -33.12
C ALA A 655 -18.19 -20.81 -32.76
N MET A 656 -19.32 -21.32 -33.24
CA MET A 656 -19.77 -22.70 -32.97
C MET A 656 -18.99 -23.78 -33.75
N VAL A 657 -18.44 -23.46 -34.92
CA VAL A 657 -17.74 -24.42 -35.81
C VAL A 657 -16.32 -24.76 -35.30
N LEU A 658 -15.68 -23.85 -34.57
CA LEU A 658 -14.33 -24.04 -34.03
C LEU A 658 -14.27 -25.08 -32.89
N ALA A 659 -15.37 -25.28 -32.15
CA ALA A 659 -15.46 -26.25 -31.06
C ALA A 659 -15.44 -27.72 -31.52
N GLN A 660 -15.80 -28.02 -32.77
CA GLN A 660 -15.99 -29.40 -33.26
C GLN A 660 -14.73 -30.05 -33.85
N LYS A 661 -13.69 -29.25 -34.13
CA LYS A 661 -12.45 -29.71 -34.80
C LYS A 661 -11.40 -30.32 -33.85
N ALA A 662 -11.57 -30.14 -32.54
CA ALA A 662 -10.60 -30.60 -31.53
C ALA A 662 -10.68 -32.11 -31.20
N GLU A 663 -11.82 -32.77 -31.45
CA GLU A 663 -12.06 -34.17 -31.01
C GLU A 663 -11.48 -35.25 -31.97
N LEU A 664 -11.20 -34.91 -33.23
CA LEU A 664 -10.83 -35.89 -34.27
C LEU A 664 -9.38 -36.40 -34.17
N ASN A 665 -8.48 -35.69 -33.48
CA ASN A 665 -7.05 -36.02 -33.42
C ASN A 665 -6.68 -37.11 -32.40
N ARG A 666 -7.61 -37.54 -31.54
CA ARG A 666 -7.34 -38.48 -30.44
C ARG A 666 -7.33 -39.97 -30.85
N LEU A 667 -7.97 -40.33 -31.97
CA LEU A 667 -8.30 -41.73 -32.30
C LEU A 667 -7.17 -42.49 -33.03
N ASP A 668 -6.23 -41.81 -33.68
CA ASP A 668 -5.21 -42.42 -34.56
C ASP A 668 -4.01 -43.04 -33.79
N SER A 669 -3.81 -42.63 -32.54
CA SER A 669 -2.67 -43.07 -31.70
C SER A 669 -2.83 -44.47 -31.07
N LEU A 670 -4.05 -45.03 -30.98
CA LEU A 670 -4.36 -46.24 -30.20
C LEU A 670 -4.08 -47.58 -30.93
N ASN A 671 -4.12 -47.62 -32.27
CA ASN A 671 -4.06 -48.88 -33.03
C ASN A 671 -2.64 -49.43 -33.25
N LYS A 672 -1.58 -48.64 -33.01
CA LYS A 672 -0.19 -49.08 -33.20
C LYS A 672 0.36 -49.95 -32.06
N GLU A 673 -0.31 -50.00 -30.90
CA GLU A 673 0.19 -50.66 -29.68
C GLU A 673 -0.14 -52.17 -29.60
N LYS A 674 -1.24 -52.61 -30.22
CA LYS A 674 -1.72 -54.01 -30.12
C LYS A 674 -0.87 -55.03 -30.88
N ASP A 675 -0.23 -54.65 -31.98
CA ASP A 675 0.56 -55.59 -32.81
C ASP A 675 1.92 -55.95 -32.19
N LYS A 676 2.41 -55.18 -31.23
CA LYS A 676 3.67 -55.46 -30.52
C LYS A 676 3.53 -56.66 -29.54
N ASN A 677 2.44 -56.72 -28.79
CA ASN A 677 2.27 -57.64 -27.65
C ASN A 677 2.08 -59.11 -28.05
N TYR A 678 1.51 -59.39 -29.23
CA TYR A 678 1.27 -60.76 -29.68
C TYR A 678 2.57 -61.55 -29.92
N ASN A 679 3.58 -60.88 -30.52
CA ASN A 679 4.81 -61.55 -30.95
C ASN A 679 5.72 -61.98 -29.79
N GLU A 680 5.56 -61.40 -28.59
CA GLU A 680 6.39 -61.69 -27.42
C GLU A 680 5.99 -63.00 -26.69
N LEU A 681 4.70 -63.38 -26.72
CA LEU A 681 4.19 -64.55 -25.96
C LEU A 681 4.56 -65.91 -26.56
N ILE A 682 4.63 -66.01 -27.89
CA ILE A 682 4.98 -67.27 -28.57
C ILE A 682 6.40 -67.72 -28.19
N ALA A 683 7.34 -66.79 -28.07
CA ALA A 683 8.73 -67.09 -27.73
C ALA A 683 8.91 -67.72 -26.33
N ALA A 684 8.04 -67.41 -25.36
CA ALA A 684 8.15 -67.92 -24.00
C ALA A 684 7.66 -69.37 -23.83
N ALA A 685 6.71 -69.80 -24.66
CA ALA A 685 6.12 -71.13 -24.56
C ALA A 685 7.08 -72.25 -24.98
N ASP A 686 7.81 -72.01 -26.06
CA ASP A 686 8.75 -72.97 -26.62
C ASP A 686 9.93 -73.29 -25.67
N ILE A 687 10.24 -72.37 -24.75
CA ILE A 687 11.33 -72.52 -23.78
C ILE A 687 10.99 -73.55 -22.68
N ASN A 688 9.76 -73.55 -22.16
CA ASN A 688 9.38 -74.35 -20.98
C ASN A 688 9.15 -75.82 -21.31
N PHE A 689 8.63 -76.10 -22.50
CA PHE A 689 8.40 -77.48 -22.98
C PHE A 689 9.69 -78.30 -23.03
N ASN A 690 10.79 -77.67 -23.41
CA ASN A 690 12.07 -78.34 -23.54
C ASN A 690 12.76 -78.61 -22.18
N SER A 691 12.23 -78.11 -21.07
CA SER A 691 12.82 -78.19 -19.72
C SER A 691 12.22 -79.29 -18.82
N SER A 692 11.42 -80.22 -19.37
CA SER A 692 10.68 -81.26 -18.61
C SER A 692 9.75 -80.73 -17.51
N GLN A 693 9.48 -79.43 -17.58
CA GLN A 693 8.46 -78.68 -16.87
C GLN A 693 7.15 -78.83 -17.63
N PHE A 694 6.71 -80.08 -17.58
CA PHE A 694 5.61 -80.57 -18.37
C PHE A 694 4.32 -79.80 -18.04
N GLU A 695 4.17 -79.29 -16.81
CA GLU A 695 3.03 -78.45 -16.46
C GLU A 695 3.19 -76.96 -16.85
N GLU A 696 4.39 -76.36 -16.79
CA GLU A 696 4.58 -74.94 -17.16
C GLU A 696 4.58 -74.68 -18.67
N ALA A 697 5.13 -75.60 -19.45
CA ALA A 697 5.08 -75.56 -20.91
C ALA A 697 3.65 -75.42 -21.44
N ARG A 698 2.70 -76.04 -20.73
CA ARG A 698 1.29 -76.05 -21.11
C ARG A 698 0.65 -74.66 -21.03
N VAL A 699 1.10 -73.81 -20.11
CA VAL A 699 0.45 -72.52 -19.80
C VAL A 699 0.78 -71.42 -20.81
N PHE A 700 2.02 -71.32 -21.30
CA PHE A 700 2.41 -70.23 -22.19
C PHE A 700 1.82 -70.34 -23.59
N TYR A 701 1.65 -71.57 -24.09
CA TYR A 701 0.97 -71.82 -25.34
C TYR A 701 -0.52 -71.42 -25.28
N GLU A 702 -1.17 -71.57 -24.13
CA GLU A 702 -2.56 -71.14 -23.93
C GLU A 702 -2.71 -69.59 -24.02
N LYS A 703 -1.71 -68.82 -23.54
CA LYS A 703 -1.77 -67.34 -23.51
C LYS A 703 -1.54 -66.64 -24.85
N ALA A 704 -0.69 -67.16 -25.72
CA ALA A 704 -0.49 -66.53 -27.04
C ALA A 704 -1.78 -66.54 -27.88
N LEU A 705 -2.66 -67.50 -27.65
CA LEU A 705 -4.00 -67.60 -28.25
C LEU A 705 -5.03 -66.65 -27.64
N GLU A 706 -4.70 -65.87 -26.61
CA GLU A 706 -5.60 -64.86 -26.06
C GLU A 706 -5.47 -63.48 -26.74
N ILE A 707 -4.30 -63.17 -27.35
CA ILE A 707 -4.08 -61.89 -28.07
C ILE A 707 -4.52 -61.99 -29.54
N LYS A 708 -4.26 -63.12 -30.20
CA LYS A 708 -4.80 -63.45 -31.53
C LYS A 708 -5.27 -64.91 -31.49
N SER A 709 -6.59 -65.10 -31.41
CA SER A 709 -7.24 -66.39 -31.12
C SER A 709 -7.13 -67.45 -32.21
N ASP A 710 -6.77 -67.05 -33.42
CA ASP A 710 -6.96 -67.85 -34.63
C ASP A 710 -5.70 -68.62 -35.05
N GLU A 711 -4.69 -68.68 -34.18
CA GLU A 711 -3.33 -69.15 -34.48
C GLU A 711 -3.13 -70.65 -34.18
N ALA A 712 -2.42 -71.38 -35.05
CA ALA A 712 -2.41 -72.85 -35.02
C ALA A 712 -1.32 -73.48 -34.13
N TYR A 713 -0.21 -72.78 -33.93
CA TYR A 713 1.02 -73.31 -33.33
C TYR A 713 0.89 -73.80 -31.87
N PRO A 714 0.23 -73.08 -30.94
CA PRO A 714 0.27 -73.42 -29.52
C PRO A 714 -0.51 -74.68 -29.08
N LYS A 715 -1.50 -75.13 -29.84
CA LYS A 715 -2.43 -76.20 -29.41
C LYS A 715 -1.79 -77.60 -29.36
N GLN A 716 -0.73 -77.88 -30.11
CA GLN A 716 -0.19 -79.24 -30.28
C GLN A 716 0.69 -79.73 -29.12
N ARG A 717 1.15 -78.85 -28.24
CA ARG A 717 2.19 -79.15 -27.24
C ARG A 717 1.67 -79.69 -25.90
N LEU A 718 0.37 -79.68 -25.66
CA LEU A 718 -0.21 -79.97 -24.33
C LEU A 718 -0.38 -81.46 -23.99
N GLU A 719 -0.41 -82.37 -24.97
CA GLU A 719 -0.82 -83.77 -24.76
C GLU A 719 0.29 -84.70 -24.20
N ALA A 720 1.56 -84.37 -24.40
CA ALA A 720 2.69 -85.27 -24.10
C ALA A 720 3.04 -85.44 -22.60
N ILE A 721 2.34 -84.75 -21.70
CA ILE A 721 2.77 -84.44 -20.33
C ILE A 721 2.28 -85.46 -19.26
N LYS A 722 1.38 -86.39 -19.61
CA LYS A 722 0.49 -87.09 -18.64
C LYS A 722 0.96 -88.45 -18.06
N ASP A 723 1.88 -89.20 -18.69
CA ASP A 723 2.09 -90.64 -18.40
C ASP A 723 3.12 -91.00 -17.28
N ILE A 724 3.83 -90.04 -16.69
CA ILE A 724 5.05 -90.26 -15.88
C ILE A 724 4.83 -90.72 -14.40
N ILE A 725 3.60 -90.90 -13.89
CA ILE A 725 3.30 -90.73 -12.44
C ILE A 725 3.23 -92.03 -11.54
N ASN A 726 3.13 -93.27 -12.02
CA ASN A 726 2.64 -94.44 -11.22
C ASN A 726 3.63 -95.36 -10.38
N LYS A 727 4.93 -95.07 -10.18
CA LYS A 727 5.98 -96.06 -9.75
C LYS A 727 6.35 -96.13 -8.23
N LEU A 728 5.51 -95.72 -7.27
CA LEU A 728 5.95 -95.24 -5.92
C LEU A 728 5.52 -96.04 -4.63
N ALA A 729 5.26 -97.37 -4.59
CA ALA A 729 4.43 -98.00 -3.50
C ALA A 729 5.03 -98.97 -2.41
N ASP A 730 6.10 -99.75 -2.62
CA ASP A 730 6.62 -100.74 -1.63
C ASP A 730 7.45 -100.13 -0.50
N GLN A 731 7.69 -98.83 -0.58
CA GLN A 731 8.34 -98.02 0.43
C GLN A 731 7.44 -97.77 1.66
N LYS A 732 6.39 -98.53 1.93
CA LYS A 732 5.40 -98.09 2.92
C LYS A 732 5.36 -98.64 4.37
N LYS A 733 6.03 -99.76 4.77
CA LYS A 733 5.75 -100.48 6.06
C LYS A 733 6.59 -100.20 7.34
N GLU A 734 7.93 -100.20 7.32
CA GLU A 734 8.78 -99.97 8.53
C GLU A 734 8.64 -98.54 9.08
N TYR A 735 8.63 -97.61 8.13
CA TYR A 735 7.70 -96.49 8.08
C TYR A 735 6.64 -96.40 9.19
N GLU A 736 5.63 -97.26 9.20
CA GLU A 736 4.37 -97.11 9.97
C GLU A 736 4.56 -97.18 11.51
N LYS A 737 5.62 -97.85 12.02
CA LYS A 737 5.87 -97.99 13.47
C LYS A 737 6.54 -96.74 14.05
N LEU A 738 7.54 -96.23 13.35
CA LEU A 738 8.23 -95.00 13.72
C LEU A 738 7.30 -93.79 13.51
N ILE A 739 6.38 -93.89 12.55
CA ILE A 739 5.23 -93.00 12.41
C ILE A 739 4.34 -93.00 13.66
N ALA A 740 3.95 -94.14 14.22
CA ALA A 740 2.97 -94.17 15.32
C ALA A 740 3.44 -93.52 16.65
N GLU A 741 4.72 -93.65 17.03
CA GLU A 741 5.28 -92.98 18.22
C GLU A 741 5.46 -91.49 17.97
N ALA A 742 5.87 -91.13 16.76
CA ALA A 742 6.04 -89.75 16.35
C ALA A 742 4.69 -89.02 16.23
N ASP A 743 3.62 -89.69 15.80
CA ASP A 743 2.23 -89.17 15.77
C ASP A 743 1.69 -88.84 17.17
N LYS A 744 2.03 -89.66 18.16
CA LYS A 744 1.60 -89.47 19.56
C LYS A 744 2.31 -88.29 20.23
N GLN A 745 3.57 -88.05 19.89
CA GLN A 745 4.34 -86.89 20.36
C GLN A 745 3.87 -85.61 19.64
N PHE A 746 3.50 -85.74 18.37
CA PHE A 746 2.88 -84.70 17.57
C PHE A 746 1.50 -84.26 18.12
N GLU A 747 0.64 -85.19 18.51
CA GLU A 747 -0.67 -84.89 19.14
C GLU A 747 -0.57 -84.14 20.49
N LYS A 748 0.56 -84.28 21.21
CA LYS A 748 0.80 -83.63 22.51
C LYS A 748 1.52 -82.28 22.42
N GLU A 749 1.75 -81.79 21.21
CA GLU A 749 2.43 -80.52 20.94
C GLU A 749 3.91 -80.46 21.36
N LEU A 750 4.56 -81.61 21.54
CA LEU A 750 5.99 -81.70 21.85
C LEU A 750 6.78 -81.84 20.55
N PHE A 751 6.82 -80.76 19.77
CA PHE A 751 7.29 -80.82 18.38
C PHE A 751 8.75 -81.17 18.20
N VAL A 752 9.64 -80.71 19.08
CA VAL A 752 11.08 -81.01 18.97
C VAL A 752 11.32 -82.51 19.14
N ASP A 753 10.67 -83.11 20.14
CA ASP A 753 10.75 -84.55 20.41
C ASP A 753 10.09 -85.37 19.28
N ALA A 754 8.94 -84.92 18.78
CA ALA A 754 8.25 -85.56 17.66
C ALA A 754 9.09 -85.52 16.36
N ARG A 755 9.85 -84.45 16.13
CA ARG A 755 10.70 -84.25 14.94
C ARG A 755 11.79 -85.31 14.85
N GLU A 756 12.51 -85.52 15.95
CA GLU A 756 13.60 -86.50 16.02
C GLU A 756 13.06 -87.93 15.80
N SER A 757 11.86 -88.22 16.29
CA SER A 757 11.18 -89.50 16.09
C SER A 757 10.77 -89.73 14.62
N TYR A 758 10.28 -88.73 13.88
CA TYR A 758 9.99 -88.88 12.45
C TYR A 758 11.23 -88.87 11.55
N LEU A 759 12.30 -88.15 11.88
CA LEU A 759 13.58 -88.23 11.15
C LEU A 759 14.16 -89.65 11.23
N SER A 760 13.99 -90.28 12.40
CA SER A 760 14.32 -91.68 12.61
C SER A 760 13.46 -92.62 11.73
N ALA A 761 12.19 -92.28 11.46
CA ALA A 761 11.32 -92.98 10.51
C ALA A 761 11.70 -92.80 9.03
N LYS A 762 12.09 -91.57 8.63
CA LYS A 762 12.52 -91.24 7.26
C LYS A 762 13.78 -91.98 6.83
N SER A 763 14.77 -92.03 7.71
CA SER A 763 16.02 -92.76 7.44
C SER A 763 15.76 -94.25 7.16
N SER A 764 14.63 -94.78 7.61
CA SER A 764 14.24 -96.14 7.29
C SER A 764 13.65 -96.33 5.89
N LYS A 765 13.03 -95.30 5.24
CA LYS A 765 12.46 -95.34 3.87
C LYS A 765 12.50 -93.97 3.14
N PRO A 766 13.49 -93.75 2.26
CA PRO A 766 13.83 -92.41 1.74
C PRO A 766 12.85 -91.77 0.76
N ASP A 767 11.96 -92.52 0.10
CA ASP A 767 10.98 -91.92 -0.82
C ASP A 767 9.59 -91.79 -0.20
N GLU A 768 9.37 -92.34 1.01
CA GLU A 768 8.10 -92.07 1.70
C GLU A 768 8.09 -90.67 2.26
N ILE A 769 7.00 -90.00 1.95
CA ILE A 769 6.84 -88.61 2.30
C ILE A 769 6.41 -88.53 3.74
N TYR A 770 5.47 -89.34 4.25
CA TYR A 770 4.83 -89.03 5.53
C TYR A 770 5.76 -88.76 6.76
N PRO A 771 7.02 -89.22 6.93
CA PRO A 771 7.88 -88.79 8.02
C PRO A 771 8.67 -87.56 7.61
N ASP A 772 9.00 -87.36 6.33
CA ASP A 772 9.39 -86.05 5.81
C ASP A 772 8.23 -85.08 5.84
N GLU A 773 7.00 -85.54 5.81
CA GLU A 773 5.75 -84.77 5.81
C GLU A 773 5.38 -84.47 7.23
N MET A 774 5.69 -85.33 8.19
CA MET A 774 5.49 -85.08 9.60
C MET A 774 6.71 -84.41 10.23
N VAL A 775 7.94 -84.64 9.76
CA VAL A 775 9.11 -83.78 10.00
C VAL A 775 8.93 -82.46 9.29
N SER A 776 8.35 -82.38 8.08
CA SER A 776 8.03 -81.10 7.44
C SER A 776 6.75 -80.49 7.95
N LYS A 777 5.82 -81.22 8.56
CA LYS A 777 4.63 -80.69 9.25
C LYS A 777 4.99 -80.32 10.66
N ILE A 778 6.00 -80.92 11.27
CA ILE A 778 6.67 -80.44 12.47
C ILE A 778 7.64 -79.33 12.11
N ASP A 779 8.31 -79.35 10.98
CA ASP A 779 9.14 -78.24 10.52
C ASP A 779 8.26 -77.20 9.86
N SER A 780 6.99 -77.44 9.61
CA SER A 780 5.97 -76.47 9.22
C SER A 780 4.98 -76.24 10.35
N ILE A 781 5.11 -76.85 11.52
CA ILE A 781 4.40 -76.44 12.75
C ILE A 781 5.39 -75.82 13.70
N VAL A 782 6.66 -76.18 13.66
CA VAL A 782 7.80 -75.45 14.19
C VAL A 782 8.08 -74.37 13.19
N ASN A 783 8.46 -74.56 11.91
CA ASN A 783 8.42 -73.43 10.96
C ASN A 783 7.01 -72.91 10.64
N ALA A 784 5.85 -73.35 11.11
CA ALA A 784 4.65 -72.45 11.15
C ALA A 784 4.20 -72.09 12.57
N ARG A 785 4.95 -72.40 13.62
CA ARG A 785 4.98 -71.70 14.91
C ARG A 785 6.28 -70.91 15.04
N THR A 786 7.06 -70.85 13.99
CA THR A 786 8.33 -70.15 13.83
C THR A 786 8.27 -69.43 12.50
N ILE A 787 7.43 -69.81 11.51
CA ILE A 787 6.85 -68.93 10.47
C ILE A 787 5.41 -68.56 10.82
N ALA A 788 4.68 -69.07 11.82
CA ALA A 788 3.56 -68.30 12.42
C ALA A 788 3.90 -67.77 13.81
N GLN A 789 5.13 -67.97 14.28
CA GLN A 789 5.77 -66.97 15.13
C GLN A 789 6.54 -65.99 14.26
N LYS A 790 7.29 -66.36 13.21
CA LYS A 790 7.71 -65.40 12.15
C LYS A 790 6.60 -64.95 11.20
N GLN A 791 5.34 -65.37 11.30
CA GLN A 791 4.12 -64.77 10.69
C GLN A 791 3.20 -64.28 11.83
N LYS A 792 3.44 -64.56 13.11
CA LYS A 792 3.05 -63.66 14.21
C LYS A 792 4.19 -62.71 14.60
N GLU A 793 5.20 -62.58 13.75
CA GLU A 793 6.34 -61.66 13.83
C GLU A 793 6.69 -61.23 12.39
N ALA A 794 6.04 -61.74 11.34
CA ALA A 794 5.95 -61.20 9.95
C ALA A 794 4.54 -61.18 9.38
N GLU A 795 3.54 -61.57 10.15
CA GLU A 795 2.17 -61.08 10.18
C GLU A 795 1.85 -60.55 11.57
N GLN A 796 2.76 -60.51 12.55
CA GLN A 796 2.86 -59.34 13.45
C GLN A 796 3.83 -58.32 12.90
N LYS A 797 4.79 -58.67 12.04
CA LYS A 797 5.49 -57.71 11.17
C LYS A 797 4.84 -57.57 9.79
N LYS A 798 3.72 -58.24 9.44
CA LYS A 798 2.72 -57.80 8.42
C LYS A 798 1.41 -57.39 9.07
N ILE A 799 1.15 -57.63 10.35
CA ILE A 799 0.22 -56.81 11.12
C ILE A 799 0.99 -55.61 11.66
N GLU A 800 2.31 -55.52 11.67
CA GLU A 800 3.08 -54.28 11.90
C GLU A 800 3.65 -53.77 10.57
N GLU A 801 3.81 -54.54 9.50
CA GLU A 801 4.01 -54.05 8.10
C GLU A 801 2.69 -53.96 7.35
N ALA A 802 1.53 -54.36 7.87
CA ALA A 802 0.20 -54.03 7.35
C ALA A 802 -0.72 -53.53 8.47
N GLN A 803 -0.23 -53.31 9.70
CA GLN A 803 -0.50 -52.08 10.45
C GLN A 803 0.51 -51.03 10.07
N GLN A 804 1.77 -51.24 9.62
CA GLN A 804 2.55 -50.18 8.96
C GLN A 804 2.04 -50.02 7.53
N THR A 805 1.81 -51.01 6.68
CA THR A 805 1.13 -50.81 5.36
C THR A 805 -0.35 -50.49 5.52
N LYS A 806 -0.96 -50.58 6.70
CA LYS A 806 -2.23 -49.91 7.03
C LYS A 806 -2.01 -48.68 7.92
N LEU A 807 -0.82 -48.28 8.29
CA LEU A 807 -0.39 -47.01 8.94
C LEU A 807 0.69 -46.40 8.04
N ILE A 808 0.58 -46.69 6.75
CA ILE A 808 1.34 -46.31 5.56
C ILE A 808 0.30 -46.42 4.48
N ALA A 809 -0.69 -47.33 4.46
CA ALA A 809 -1.94 -47.10 3.72
C ALA A 809 -2.96 -46.31 4.54
N ASP A 810 -3.22 -46.56 5.84
CA ASP A 810 -3.95 -45.55 6.63
C ASP A 810 -3.05 -44.37 6.91
N GLN A 811 -1.70 -44.41 6.90
CA GLN A 811 -0.90 -43.19 6.94
C GLN A 811 -0.73 -42.55 5.55
N GLU A 812 -0.78 -43.25 4.42
CA GLU A 812 -0.86 -42.63 3.08
C GLU A 812 -2.28 -42.20 2.77
N ILE A 813 -3.31 -42.82 3.35
CA ILE A 813 -4.70 -42.37 3.32
C ILE A 813 -4.86 -41.27 4.36
N LEU A 814 -4.20 -41.32 5.51
CA LEU A 814 -4.13 -40.20 6.46
C LEU A 814 -3.34 -39.09 5.83
N ASP A 815 -2.23 -39.33 5.13
CA ASP A 815 -1.40 -38.35 4.42
C ASP A 815 -2.12 -37.88 3.17
N ARG A 816 -2.90 -38.72 2.48
CA ARG A 816 -3.69 -38.30 1.30
C ARG A 816 -4.95 -37.57 1.72
N ASN A 817 -5.62 -37.97 2.78
CA ASN A 817 -6.77 -37.27 3.36
C ASN A 817 -6.29 -36.01 4.08
N TYR A 818 -5.14 -36.05 4.74
CA TYR A 818 -4.46 -34.89 5.30
C TYR A 818 -4.01 -33.97 4.17
N ASN A 819 -3.33 -34.45 3.13
CA ASN A 819 -2.91 -33.63 1.99
C ASN A 819 -4.11 -33.15 1.18
N GLN A 820 -5.21 -33.90 1.09
CA GLN A 820 -6.47 -33.43 0.49
C GLN A 820 -7.16 -32.41 1.39
N ALA A 821 -7.21 -32.62 2.69
CA ALA A 821 -7.77 -31.69 3.67
C ALA A 821 -6.92 -30.41 3.71
N ILE A 822 -5.60 -30.52 3.63
CA ILE A 822 -4.65 -29.42 3.46
C ILE A 822 -4.85 -28.76 2.11
N THR A 823 -4.91 -29.48 0.99
CA THR A 823 -5.13 -28.89 -0.33
C THR A 823 -6.48 -28.19 -0.40
N GLN A 824 -7.52 -28.77 0.20
CA GLN A 824 -8.85 -28.20 0.29
C GLN A 824 -8.86 -26.99 1.23
N ALA A 825 -8.18 -27.08 2.37
CA ALA A 825 -8.04 -25.98 3.32
C ALA A 825 -7.20 -24.83 2.75
N ASP A 826 -6.12 -25.11 2.02
CA ASP A 826 -5.31 -24.15 1.26
C ASP A 826 -6.14 -23.54 0.12
N ASN A 827 -6.97 -24.32 -0.59
CA ASN A 827 -7.88 -23.78 -1.60
C ASN A 827 -8.95 -22.88 -0.98
N PHE A 828 -9.53 -23.26 0.16
CA PHE A 828 -10.47 -22.43 0.91
C PHE A 828 -9.77 -21.19 1.47
N TYR A 829 -8.54 -21.31 1.95
CA TYR A 829 -7.71 -20.21 2.42
C TYR A 829 -7.41 -19.22 1.28
N ASN A 830 -6.95 -19.72 0.14
CA ASN A 830 -6.65 -18.93 -1.07
C ASN A 830 -7.92 -18.35 -1.73
N SER A 831 -9.10 -18.87 -1.38
CA SER A 831 -10.41 -18.34 -1.81
C SER A 831 -11.09 -17.52 -0.71
N ASP A 832 -10.36 -17.14 0.35
CA ASP A 832 -10.81 -16.35 1.50
C ASP A 832 -11.98 -16.95 2.30
N GLN A 833 -12.27 -18.25 2.13
CA GLN A 833 -13.26 -19.01 2.89
C GLN A 833 -12.65 -19.49 4.21
N TYR A 834 -12.17 -18.57 5.04
CA TYR A 834 -11.35 -18.85 6.22
C TYR A 834 -11.99 -19.80 7.24
N GLN A 835 -13.31 -19.73 7.46
CA GLN A 835 -13.97 -20.69 8.35
C GLN A 835 -13.97 -22.11 7.76
N SER A 836 -14.24 -22.24 6.46
CA SER A 836 -14.14 -23.53 5.76
C SER A 836 -12.69 -24.02 5.68
N ALA A 837 -11.72 -23.11 5.57
CA ALA A 837 -10.30 -23.41 5.65
C ALA A 837 -9.93 -23.93 7.05
N ILE A 838 -10.36 -23.26 8.12
CA ILE A 838 -10.17 -23.73 9.51
C ILE A 838 -10.83 -25.09 9.72
N ASP A 839 -12.04 -25.30 9.22
CA ASP A 839 -12.73 -26.57 9.39
C ASP A 839 -11.96 -27.70 8.69
N SER A 840 -11.46 -27.46 7.47
CA SER A 840 -10.62 -28.41 6.73
C SER A 840 -9.18 -28.54 7.29
N TYR A 841 -8.58 -27.49 7.85
CA TYR A 841 -7.31 -27.59 8.58
C TYR A 841 -7.47 -28.29 9.92
N LYS A 842 -8.60 -28.11 10.62
CA LYS A 842 -8.96 -28.85 11.84
C LYS A 842 -9.24 -30.30 11.51
N GLU A 843 -9.84 -30.58 10.36
CA GLU A 843 -9.92 -31.93 9.80
C GLU A 843 -8.51 -32.50 9.57
N ALA A 844 -7.60 -31.76 8.92
CA ALA A 844 -6.20 -32.16 8.78
C ALA A 844 -5.46 -32.32 10.13
N GLN A 845 -5.69 -31.45 11.10
CA GLN A 845 -5.10 -31.52 12.44
C GLN A 845 -5.68 -32.67 13.27
N ASN A 846 -6.97 -32.99 13.11
CA ASN A 846 -7.59 -34.16 13.73
C ASN A 846 -7.09 -35.46 13.09
N LEU A 847 -6.78 -35.43 11.79
CA LEU A 847 -6.10 -36.52 11.11
C LEU A 847 -4.65 -36.64 11.62
N LYS A 848 -3.92 -35.54 11.81
CA LYS A 848 -2.54 -35.53 12.36
C LYS A 848 -2.30 -34.44 13.43
N PRO A 849 -2.50 -34.76 14.72
CA PRO A 849 -2.46 -33.77 15.82
C PRO A 849 -1.08 -33.19 16.17
N GLY A 850 0.00 -33.69 15.56
CA GLY A 850 1.37 -33.23 15.82
C GLY A 850 2.02 -32.48 14.65
N GLU A 851 1.28 -32.24 13.56
CA GLU A 851 1.80 -31.50 12.42
C GLU A 851 1.72 -30.00 12.67
N ILE A 852 2.87 -29.34 12.54
CA ILE A 852 3.02 -27.92 12.79
C ILE A 852 2.29 -27.10 11.72
N TYR A 853 2.18 -27.58 10.48
CA TYR A 853 1.62 -26.80 9.37
C TYR A 853 0.12 -26.49 9.52
N PRO A 854 -0.82 -27.45 9.71
CA PRO A 854 -2.23 -27.14 9.94
C PRO A 854 -2.43 -26.38 11.23
N GLU A 855 -1.65 -26.66 12.28
CA GLU A 855 -1.70 -25.90 13.53
C GLU A 855 -1.30 -24.44 13.32
N GLN A 856 -0.18 -24.18 12.63
CA GLN A 856 0.26 -22.84 12.27
C GLN A 856 -0.72 -22.16 11.33
N ARG A 857 -1.31 -22.88 10.37
CA ARG A 857 -2.32 -22.34 9.46
C ARG A 857 -3.64 -22.05 10.16
N ILE A 858 -4.05 -22.88 11.13
CA ILE A 858 -5.20 -22.57 11.98
C ILE A 858 -4.89 -21.35 12.84
N ILE A 859 -3.71 -21.25 13.45
CA ILE A 859 -3.32 -20.07 14.24
C ILE A 859 -3.21 -18.83 13.35
N GLU A 860 -2.68 -18.97 12.13
CA GLU A 860 -2.58 -17.90 11.14
C GLU A 860 -3.97 -17.46 10.68
N ILE A 861 -4.88 -18.40 10.40
CA ILE A 861 -6.25 -18.10 9.95
C ILE A 861 -7.13 -17.66 11.09
N GLU A 862 -6.95 -18.18 12.31
CA GLU A 862 -7.59 -17.67 13.53
C GLU A 862 -7.02 -16.29 13.86
N GLY A 863 -5.76 -16.02 13.54
CA GLY A 863 -5.15 -14.69 13.55
C GLY A 863 -5.77 -13.77 12.50
N ILE A 864 -5.92 -14.22 11.25
CA ILE A 864 -6.58 -13.49 10.16
C ILE A 864 -8.06 -13.30 10.47
N LEU A 865 -8.76 -14.26 11.06
CA LEU A 865 -10.15 -14.15 11.48
C LEU A 865 -10.30 -13.28 12.72
N ALA A 866 -9.35 -13.33 13.65
CA ALA A 866 -9.30 -12.42 14.78
C ALA A 866 -9.01 -11.01 14.29
N ASP A 867 -8.11 -10.83 13.32
CA ASP A 867 -7.81 -9.54 12.69
C ASP A 867 -8.98 -9.07 11.83
N ILE A 868 -9.66 -9.94 11.09
CA ILE A 868 -10.91 -9.61 10.36
C ILE A 868 -12.00 -9.26 11.36
N LEU A 869 -12.12 -9.96 12.48
CA LEU A 869 -13.12 -9.68 13.52
C LEU A 869 -12.78 -8.41 14.30
N ILE A 870 -11.52 -8.16 14.62
CA ILE A 870 -11.01 -6.95 15.30
C ILE A 870 -11.08 -5.77 14.35
N ASN A 871 -10.76 -5.95 13.07
CA ASN A 871 -10.91 -4.94 12.04
C ASN A 871 -12.39 -4.70 11.74
N ASP A 872 -13.26 -5.71 11.72
CA ASP A 872 -14.71 -5.55 11.58
C ASP A 872 -15.33 -4.87 12.80
N GLN A 873 -14.95 -5.26 14.02
CA GLN A 873 -15.44 -4.66 15.26
C GLN A 873 -14.88 -3.25 15.44
N GLY A 874 -13.59 -3.05 15.16
CA GLY A 874 -12.89 -1.78 15.17
C GLY A 874 -13.46 -0.82 14.12
N TYR A 875 -13.70 -1.31 12.90
CA TYR A 875 -14.40 -0.60 11.85
C TYR A 875 -15.83 -0.26 12.27
N THR A 876 -16.64 -1.24 12.68
CA THR A 876 -18.06 -1.02 13.03
C THR A 876 -18.21 -0.07 14.21
N LYS A 877 -17.34 -0.17 15.24
CA LYS A 877 -17.32 0.75 16.36
C LYS A 877 -16.86 2.14 15.94
N SER A 878 -15.79 2.24 15.14
CA SER A 878 -15.28 3.52 14.66
C SER A 878 -16.31 4.22 13.75
N ILE A 879 -17.03 3.46 12.92
CA ILE A 879 -18.18 3.95 12.13
C ILE A 879 -19.31 4.42 13.05
N ALA A 880 -19.71 3.63 14.05
CA ALA A 880 -20.78 4.03 14.97
C ALA A 880 -20.41 5.30 15.79
N ASP A 881 -19.17 5.40 16.24
CA ASP A 881 -18.65 6.59 16.94
C ASP A 881 -18.55 7.78 15.97
N ALA A 882 -18.12 7.56 14.73
CA ALA A 882 -18.03 8.58 13.69
C ALA A 882 -19.39 9.10 13.24
N ASP A 883 -20.35 8.22 12.96
CA ASP A 883 -21.73 8.54 12.61
C ASP A 883 -22.38 9.35 13.74
N LYS A 884 -22.20 8.92 15.00
CA LYS A 884 -22.70 9.63 16.18
C LYS A 884 -22.07 11.01 16.36
N ALA A 885 -20.77 11.15 16.13
CA ALA A 885 -20.09 12.45 16.15
C ALA A 885 -20.55 13.34 14.99
N PHE A 886 -20.78 12.74 13.82
CA PHE A 886 -21.28 13.42 12.62
C PHE A 886 -22.72 13.93 12.81
N GLU A 887 -23.61 13.13 13.39
CA GLU A 887 -24.98 13.53 13.77
C GLU A 887 -24.99 14.69 14.77
N LYS A 888 -24.01 14.71 15.68
CA LYS A 888 -23.79 15.80 16.64
C LYS A 888 -23.10 17.02 16.03
N GLN A 889 -22.76 16.98 14.73
CA GLN A 889 -22.01 18.03 14.03
C GLN A 889 -20.62 18.30 14.63
N ASN A 890 -20.06 17.34 15.39
CA ASN A 890 -18.67 17.41 15.85
C ASN A 890 -17.76 16.85 14.75
N TYR A 891 -17.53 17.66 13.72
CA TYR A 891 -16.88 17.23 12.49
C TYR A 891 -15.42 16.80 12.68
N ASP A 892 -14.69 17.38 13.63
CA ASP A 892 -13.31 16.98 13.94
C ASP A 892 -13.27 15.59 14.57
N GLU A 893 -14.15 15.34 15.55
CA GLU A 893 -14.28 14.03 16.20
C GLU A 893 -14.81 12.96 15.22
N ALA A 894 -15.76 13.34 14.35
CA ALA A 894 -16.26 12.48 13.28
C ALA A 894 -15.16 12.15 12.25
N LYS A 895 -14.37 13.14 11.84
CA LYS A 895 -13.25 12.97 10.89
C LYS A 895 -12.18 12.05 11.47
N MET A 896 -11.83 12.21 12.75
CA MET A 896 -10.92 11.31 13.45
C MET A 896 -11.48 9.88 13.50
N ALA A 897 -12.76 9.71 13.85
CA ALA A 897 -13.37 8.39 13.96
C ALA A 897 -13.57 7.70 12.59
N TYR A 898 -13.92 8.42 11.51
CA TYR A 898 -13.96 7.84 10.16
C TYR A 898 -12.55 7.52 9.62
N ASN A 899 -11.54 8.34 9.92
CA ASN A 899 -10.15 8.00 9.60
C ASN A 899 -9.68 6.77 10.38
N ASN A 900 -10.05 6.65 11.67
CA ASN A 900 -9.80 5.43 12.44
C ASN A 900 -10.52 4.22 11.84
N ALA A 901 -11.75 4.36 11.33
CA ALA A 901 -12.42 3.29 10.60
C ALA A 901 -11.62 2.86 9.35
N LEU A 902 -11.02 3.81 8.63
CA LEU A 902 -10.14 3.53 7.50
C LEU A 902 -8.81 2.89 7.88
N VAL A 903 -8.32 3.04 9.11
CA VAL A 903 -7.17 2.28 9.61
C VAL A 903 -7.50 0.77 9.65
N PHE A 904 -8.72 0.41 10.04
CA PHE A 904 -9.17 -0.98 10.08
C PHE A 904 -9.61 -1.53 8.71
N LYS A 905 -10.23 -0.69 7.87
CA LYS A 905 -10.60 -1.05 6.49
C LYS A 905 -10.33 0.07 5.49
N PRO A 906 -9.10 0.17 4.95
CA PRO A 906 -8.69 1.28 4.08
C PRO A 906 -9.45 1.36 2.74
N GLN A 907 -10.08 0.26 2.30
CA GLN A 907 -10.77 0.19 1.01
C GLN A 907 -12.25 0.56 1.07
N GLU A 908 -12.82 0.71 2.27
CA GLU A 908 -14.26 0.97 2.44
C GLU A 908 -14.67 2.36 1.98
N ASN A 909 -15.67 2.40 1.09
CA ASN A 909 -16.14 3.65 0.48
C ASN A 909 -17.00 4.48 1.44
N TYR A 910 -17.67 3.86 2.41
CA TYR A 910 -18.57 4.58 3.33
C TYR A 910 -17.83 5.65 4.14
N PRO A 911 -16.79 5.36 4.95
CA PRO A 911 -16.04 6.38 5.66
C PRO A 911 -15.32 7.36 4.72
N LYS A 912 -14.82 6.93 3.55
CA LYS A 912 -14.25 7.85 2.54
C LYS A 912 -15.26 8.90 2.08
N ASN A 913 -16.47 8.46 1.73
CA ASN A 913 -17.55 9.35 1.30
C ASN A 913 -18.01 10.26 2.45
N GLN A 914 -18.07 9.78 3.68
CA GLN A 914 -18.41 10.62 4.83
C GLN A 914 -17.30 11.63 5.14
N LEU A 915 -16.02 11.28 4.98
CA LEU A 915 -14.90 12.22 5.11
C LEU A 915 -14.93 13.30 4.04
N ILE A 916 -15.28 12.96 2.79
CA ILE A 916 -15.53 13.92 1.71
C ILE A 916 -16.68 14.84 2.13
N LYS A 917 -17.82 14.28 2.55
CA LYS A 917 -18.98 15.05 2.99
C LYS A 917 -18.68 15.94 4.21
N ILE A 918 -17.90 15.46 5.17
CA ILE A 918 -17.41 16.28 6.29
C ILE A 918 -16.52 17.41 5.77
N SER A 919 -15.61 17.11 4.84
CA SER A 919 -14.71 18.11 4.29
C SER A 919 -15.49 19.19 3.54
N GLU A 920 -16.51 18.82 2.77
CA GLU A 920 -17.43 19.75 2.12
C GLU A 920 -18.22 20.57 3.14
N ILE A 921 -18.76 19.96 4.20
CA ILE A 921 -19.50 20.67 5.25
C ILE A 921 -18.60 21.62 6.04
N VAL A 922 -17.38 21.20 6.39
CA VAL A 922 -16.40 22.03 7.11
C VAL A 922 -15.91 23.16 6.23
N GLU A 923 -15.66 22.91 4.94
CA GLU A 923 -15.30 23.96 3.99
C GLU A 923 -16.46 24.93 3.78
N GLN A 924 -17.69 24.44 3.69
CA GLN A 924 -18.89 25.27 3.61
C GLN A 924 -19.08 26.10 4.89
N LEU A 925 -18.90 25.51 6.07
CA LEU A 925 -18.94 26.23 7.37
C LEU A 925 -17.82 27.26 7.48
N ALA A 926 -16.62 26.95 7.00
CA ALA A 926 -15.50 27.89 6.96
C ALA A 926 -15.80 29.05 6.00
N ARG A 927 -16.33 28.76 4.80
CA ARG A 927 -16.78 29.78 3.84
C ARG A 927 -17.91 30.63 4.41
N ASP A 928 -18.88 30.04 5.10
CA ASP A 928 -19.99 30.76 5.73
C ASP A 928 -19.51 31.60 6.92
N THR A 929 -18.53 31.11 7.69
CA THR A 929 -17.88 31.85 8.78
C THR A 929 -17.03 33.00 8.26
N GLU A 930 -16.27 32.80 7.20
CA GLU A 930 -15.46 33.83 6.55
C GLU A 930 -16.36 34.89 5.89
N LYS A 931 -17.44 34.47 5.24
CA LYS A 931 -18.48 35.34 4.68
C LYS A 931 -19.19 36.15 5.77
N GLU A 932 -19.45 35.55 6.94
CA GLU A 932 -19.96 36.27 8.12
C GLU A 932 -18.93 37.27 8.66
N LEU A 933 -17.67 36.87 8.80
CA LEU A 933 -16.61 37.75 9.30
C LEU A 933 -16.37 38.94 8.36
N ASN A 934 -16.31 38.69 7.05
CA ASN A 934 -16.15 39.72 6.03
C ASN A 934 -17.38 40.65 5.96
N TYR A 935 -18.58 40.11 6.13
CA TYR A 935 -19.80 40.90 6.32
C TYR A 935 -19.68 41.82 7.55
N GLN A 936 -19.34 41.28 8.73
CA GLN A 936 -19.21 42.06 9.96
C GLN A 936 -18.12 43.12 9.89
N ASN A 937 -16.98 42.82 9.26
CA ASN A 937 -15.90 43.78 9.05
C ASN A 937 -16.35 44.93 8.13
N ALA A 938 -17.03 44.61 7.03
CA ALA A 938 -17.55 45.61 6.10
C ALA A 938 -18.67 46.47 6.73
N ILE A 939 -19.50 45.89 7.59
CA ILE A 939 -20.46 46.64 8.42
C ILE A 939 -19.74 47.59 9.38
N THR A 940 -18.76 47.09 10.12
CA THR A 940 -18.00 47.88 11.10
C THR A 940 -17.27 49.04 10.44
N GLU A 941 -16.65 48.79 9.28
CA GLU A 941 -16.02 49.81 8.46
C GLU A 941 -17.03 50.83 7.94
N GLY A 942 -18.17 50.36 7.40
CA GLY A 942 -19.27 51.19 6.95
C GLY A 942 -19.80 52.12 8.04
N ASP A 943 -20.08 51.58 9.24
CA ASP A 943 -20.55 52.32 10.40
C ASP A 943 -19.52 53.35 10.88
N GLY A 944 -18.24 52.96 10.91
CA GLY A 944 -17.14 53.84 11.26
C GLY A 944 -16.99 55.02 10.28
N LEU A 945 -17.11 54.76 8.98
CA LEU A 945 -17.07 55.78 7.93
C LEU A 945 -18.32 56.67 7.94
N PHE A 946 -19.49 56.08 8.22
CA PHE A 946 -20.74 56.79 8.37
C PHE A 946 -20.68 57.77 9.54
N GLY A 947 -20.19 57.33 10.71
CA GLY A 947 -19.97 58.18 11.88
C GLY A 947 -18.95 59.31 11.67
N LYS A 948 -18.02 59.14 10.72
CA LYS A 948 -17.06 60.17 10.27
C LYS A 948 -17.62 61.10 9.18
N ASN A 949 -18.90 60.98 8.83
CA ASN A 949 -19.56 61.70 7.72
C ASN A 949 -18.92 61.45 6.34
N SER A 950 -18.16 60.37 6.17
CA SER A 950 -17.55 59.97 4.90
C SER A 950 -18.53 59.10 4.11
N PHE A 951 -19.70 59.66 3.80
CA PHE A 951 -20.88 58.90 3.37
C PHE A 951 -20.65 58.09 2.08
N ASN A 952 -19.93 58.64 1.08
CA ASN A 952 -19.60 57.89 -0.15
C ASN A 952 -18.69 56.66 0.10
N GLN A 953 -17.78 56.76 1.08
CA GLN A 953 -16.93 55.64 1.48
C GLN A 953 -17.73 54.64 2.33
N ALA A 954 -18.62 55.12 3.20
CA ALA A 954 -19.54 54.28 3.96
C ALA A 954 -20.46 53.48 3.03
N ILE A 955 -21.02 54.10 1.99
CA ILE A 955 -21.83 53.42 0.95
C ILE A 955 -21.02 52.30 0.29
N SER A 956 -19.74 52.54 -0.01
CA SER A 956 -18.87 51.53 -0.62
C SER A 956 -18.65 50.34 0.31
N ALA A 957 -18.37 50.59 1.60
CA ALA A 957 -18.21 49.54 2.61
C ALA A 957 -19.51 48.76 2.87
N TYR A 958 -20.68 49.42 2.94
CA TYR A 958 -21.96 48.74 3.07
C TYR A 958 -22.35 47.95 1.81
N ARG A 959 -22.01 48.42 0.61
CA ARG A 959 -22.19 47.66 -0.64
C ARG A 959 -21.29 46.42 -0.65
N GLN A 960 -20.08 46.54 -0.13
CA GLN A 960 -19.19 45.39 0.08
C GLN A 960 -19.80 44.39 1.07
N ALA A 961 -20.41 44.83 2.18
CA ALA A 961 -21.16 43.94 3.08
C ALA A 961 -22.29 43.20 2.33
N LEU A 962 -23.01 43.88 1.44
CA LEU A 962 -24.06 43.26 0.60
C LEU A 962 -23.52 42.27 -0.44
N THR A 963 -22.24 42.29 -0.81
CA THR A 963 -21.66 41.23 -1.65
C THR A 963 -21.56 39.90 -0.89
N PHE A 964 -21.37 39.96 0.43
CA PHE A 964 -21.35 38.79 1.29
C PHE A 964 -22.77 38.39 1.72
N LYS A 965 -23.66 39.32 2.03
CA LYS A 965 -25.06 39.00 2.36
C LYS A 965 -26.05 39.96 1.67
N PRO A 966 -26.47 39.65 0.43
CA PRO A 966 -27.30 40.56 -0.39
C PRO A 966 -28.68 40.88 0.19
N GLU A 967 -29.24 39.96 0.97
CA GLU A 967 -30.59 40.04 1.55
C GLU A 967 -30.62 40.79 2.90
N GLU A 968 -29.47 41.16 3.45
CA GLU A 968 -29.41 41.81 4.77
C GLU A 968 -29.90 43.25 4.70
N LYS A 969 -30.94 43.53 5.51
CA LYS A 969 -31.63 44.82 5.50
C LYS A 969 -30.78 45.96 6.06
N TYR A 970 -29.91 45.65 7.01
CA TYR A 970 -29.12 46.66 7.74
C TYR A 970 -28.22 47.51 6.83
N PRO A 971 -27.29 46.93 6.03
CA PRO A 971 -26.50 47.73 5.09
C PRO A 971 -27.35 48.38 3.99
N GLN A 972 -28.47 47.79 3.57
CA GLN A 972 -29.40 48.45 2.63
C GLN A 972 -30.01 49.73 3.24
N ASP A 973 -30.41 49.67 4.52
CA ASP A 973 -30.92 50.82 5.27
C ASP A 973 -29.83 51.88 5.48
N GLN A 974 -28.61 51.48 5.82
CA GLN A 974 -27.51 52.41 6.01
C GLN A 974 -27.05 53.07 4.70
N ILE A 975 -27.08 52.35 3.56
CA ILE A 975 -26.85 52.95 2.24
C ILE A 975 -27.91 54.01 1.95
N ARG A 976 -29.19 53.72 2.17
CA ARG A 976 -30.27 54.72 2.00
C ARG A 976 -30.06 55.95 2.87
N LEU A 977 -29.68 55.75 4.13
CA LEU A 977 -29.37 56.85 5.05
C LEU A 977 -28.15 57.65 4.59
N ALA A 978 -27.09 56.97 4.11
CA ALA A 978 -25.87 57.61 3.65
C ALA A 978 -26.11 58.40 2.35
N ASP A 979 -26.85 57.83 1.39
CA ASP A 979 -27.27 58.50 0.16
C ASP A 979 -28.08 59.77 0.48
N ALA A 980 -29.03 59.70 1.42
CA ALA A 980 -29.79 60.87 1.86
C ALA A 980 -28.90 61.96 2.48
N ARG A 981 -27.84 61.57 3.21
CA ARG A 981 -26.86 62.51 3.79
C ARG A 981 -25.91 63.10 2.76
N VAL A 982 -25.54 62.35 1.71
CA VAL A 982 -24.79 62.87 0.55
C VAL A 982 -25.64 63.92 -0.17
N GLU A 983 -26.91 63.62 -0.46
CA GLU A 983 -27.82 64.59 -1.08
C GLU A 983 -28.00 65.86 -0.23
N GLU A 984 -28.07 65.71 1.10
CA GLU A 984 -28.14 66.85 2.02
C GLU A 984 -26.85 67.69 2.00
N GLN A 985 -25.67 67.06 2.00
CA GLN A 985 -24.38 67.75 1.86
C GLN A 985 -24.26 68.49 0.52
N GLU A 986 -24.70 67.88 -0.58
CA GLU A 986 -24.69 68.51 -1.91
C GLU A 986 -25.67 69.69 -1.97
N LYS A 987 -26.86 69.57 -1.37
CA LYS A 987 -27.81 70.68 -1.25
C LYS A 987 -27.21 71.84 -0.45
N LEU A 988 -26.54 71.57 0.66
CA LEU A 988 -25.87 72.60 1.47
C LEU A 988 -24.69 73.23 0.72
N ALA A 989 -23.87 72.44 0.02
CA ALA A 989 -22.75 72.94 -0.78
C ALA A 989 -23.22 73.81 -1.96
N ASN A 990 -24.29 73.40 -2.65
CA ASN A 990 -24.91 74.18 -3.73
C ASN A 990 -25.55 75.47 -3.21
N LEU A 991 -26.15 75.44 -2.01
CA LEU A 991 -26.70 76.62 -1.35
C LEU A 991 -25.58 77.61 -0.97
N GLU A 992 -24.46 77.11 -0.44
CA GLU A 992 -23.28 77.93 -0.11
C GLU A 992 -22.68 78.57 -1.36
N LYS A 993 -22.51 77.78 -2.42
CA LYS A 993 -22.00 78.27 -3.71
C LYS A 993 -22.92 79.34 -4.31
N SER A 994 -24.23 79.08 -4.34
CA SER A 994 -25.22 80.05 -4.84
C SER A 994 -25.23 81.36 -4.03
N TYR A 995 -25.07 81.26 -2.71
CA TYR A 995 -24.92 82.43 -1.84
C TYR A 995 -23.62 83.19 -2.14
N SER A 996 -22.49 82.50 -2.23
CA SER A 996 -21.19 83.10 -2.55
C SER A 996 -21.19 83.79 -3.93
N ASP A 997 -21.76 83.15 -4.95
CA ASP A 997 -21.86 83.72 -6.30
C ASP A 997 -22.73 84.98 -6.31
N ALA A 998 -23.86 84.97 -5.58
CA ALA A 998 -24.72 86.14 -5.43
C ALA A 998 -24.02 87.29 -4.69
N ILE A 999 -23.26 86.99 -3.64
CA ILE A 999 -22.46 88.00 -2.92
C ILE A 999 -21.35 88.57 -3.81
N ASN A 1000 -20.60 87.72 -4.52
CA ASN A 1000 -19.51 88.17 -5.40
C ASN A 1000 -20.03 89.08 -6.52
N ALA A 1001 -21.15 88.73 -7.15
CA ALA A 1001 -21.78 89.56 -8.16
C ALA A 1001 -22.30 90.90 -7.59
N ALA A 1002 -22.90 90.87 -6.40
CA ALA A 1002 -23.39 92.07 -5.71
C ALA A 1002 -22.26 93.01 -5.27
N ASP A 1003 -21.19 92.46 -4.69
CA ASP A 1003 -19.99 93.19 -4.29
C ASP A 1003 -19.29 93.82 -5.51
N ALA A 1004 -19.21 93.10 -6.63
CA ALA A 1004 -18.66 93.64 -7.87
C ALA A 1004 -19.48 94.82 -8.41
N ALA A 1005 -20.82 94.72 -8.41
CA ALA A 1005 -21.70 95.83 -8.79
C ALA A 1005 -21.58 97.03 -7.83
N PHE A 1006 -21.49 96.77 -6.52
CA PHE A 1006 -21.32 97.79 -5.50
C PHE A 1006 -20.01 98.57 -5.70
N ASN A 1007 -18.91 97.87 -5.94
CA ASN A 1007 -17.60 98.48 -6.16
C ASN A 1007 -17.52 99.31 -7.46
N ASN A 1008 -18.37 99.00 -8.45
CA ASN A 1008 -18.51 99.75 -9.70
C ASN A 1008 -19.48 100.93 -9.59
N ALA A 1009 -19.97 101.25 -8.38
CA ALA A 1009 -21.02 102.25 -8.11
C ALA A 1009 -22.36 101.98 -8.85
N ASP A 1010 -22.59 100.76 -9.33
CA ASP A 1010 -23.88 100.32 -9.87
C ASP A 1010 -24.77 99.85 -8.72
N TYR A 1011 -25.26 100.82 -7.96
CA TYR A 1011 -25.99 100.58 -6.72
C TYR A 1011 -27.32 99.87 -6.92
N GLU A 1012 -27.97 100.04 -8.09
CA GLU A 1012 -29.24 99.37 -8.41
C GLU A 1012 -29.04 97.86 -8.60
N ASN A 1013 -28.00 97.46 -9.34
CA ASN A 1013 -27.70 96.04 -9.54
C ASN A 1013 -27.06 95.41 -8.30
N ALA A 1014 -26.28 96.19 -7.52
CA ALA A 1014 -25.77 95.75 -6.23
C ALA A 1014 -26.92 95.46 -5.24
N GLU A 1015 -27.93 96.33 -5.17
CA GLU A 1015 -29.11 96.14 -4.33
C GLU A 1015 -29.88 94.86 -4.71
N LYS A 1016 -30.11 94.64 -6.02
CA LYS A 1016 -30.74 93.39 -6.51
C LYS A 1016 -29.91 92.15 -6.15
N GLY A 1017 -28.58 92.24 -6.29
CA GLY A 1017 -27.66 91.16 -5.95
C GLY A 1017 -27.67 90.80 -4.45
N TYR A 1018 -27.58 91.79 -3.56
CA TYR A 1018 -27.62 91.54 -2.11
C TYR A 1018 -28.99 91.06 -1.63
N ASN A 1019 -30.09 91.57 -2.20
CA ASN A 1019 -31.44 91.05 -1.90
C ASN A 1019 -31.60 89.59 -2.36
N ASN A 1020 -31.00 89.21 -3.49
CA ASN A 1020 -30.95 87.81 -3.91
C ASN A 1020 -30.14 86.95 -2.93
N ALA A 1021 -28.97 87.43 -2.47
CA ALA A 1021 -28.18 86.73 -1.46
C ALA A 1021 -28.95 86.54 -0.13
N ILE A 1022 -29.73 87.53 0.31
CA ILE A 1022 -30.62 87.40 1.48
C ILE A 1022 -31.73 86.38 1.22
N ARG A 1023 -32.29 86.30 0.01
CA ARG A 1023 -33.28 85.26 -0.30
C ARG A 1023 -32.68 83.85 -0.22
N ILE A 1024 -31.41 83.68 -0.59
CA ILE A 1024 -30.68 82.41 -0.51
C ILE A 1024 -30.35 82.08 0.96
N LYS A 1025 -29.87 83.05 1.74
CA LYS A 1025 -29.63 82.92 3.18
C LYS A 1025 -30.16 84.13 3.98
N PRO A 1026 -31.41 84.07 4.48
CA PRO A 1026 -32.11 85.22 5.08
C PRO A 1026 -31.48 85.79 6.35
N ASN A 1027 -30.65 85.01 7.04
CA ASN A 1027 -30.08 85.37 8.33
C ASN A 1027 -28.67 85.96 8.24
N GLU A 1028 -28.08 86.00 7.04
CA GLU A 1028 -26.72 86.52 6.88
C GLU A 1028 -26.66 88.03 7.07
N LYS A 1029 -25.69 88.48 7.86
CA LYS A 1029 -25.53 89.89 8.24
C LYS A 1029 -24.93 90.72 7.11
N TYR A 1030 -23.96 90.15 6.40
CA TYR A 1030 -23.16 90.86 5.40
C TYR A 1030 -23.98 91.57 4.30
N PRO A 1031 -24.88 90.89 3.54
CA PRO A 1031 -25.68 91.58 2.52
C PRO A 1031 -26.65 92.62 3.10
N LYS A 1032 -27.13 92.45 4.34
CA LYS A 1032 -27.99 93.46 5.02
C LYS A 1032 -27.21 94.74 5.33
N GLU A 1033 -25.98 94.59 5.80
CA GLU A 1033 -25.09 95.73 6.08
C GLU A 1033 -24.71 96.47 4.79
N ARG A 1034 -24.46 95.73 3.69
CA ARG A 1034 -24.17 96.32 2.37
C ARG A 1034 -25.36 97.08 1.78
N LEU A 1035 -26.58 96.55 1.90
CA LEU A 1035 -27.80 97.26 1.49
C LEU A 1035 -27.98 98.59 2.24
N ASN A 1036 -27.69 98.63 3.54
CA ASN A 1036 -27.74 99.87 4.31
C ASN A 1036 -26.71 100.91 3.82
N LEU A 1037 -25.52 100.46 3.40
CA LEU A 1037 -24.50 101.35 2.81
C LEU A 1037 -24.95 101.90 1.45
N ILE A 1038 -25.59 101.07 0.61
CA ILE A 1038 -26.17 101.50 -0.69
C ILE A 1038 -27.18 102.63 -0.47
N VAL A 1039 -28.10 102.47 0.48
CA VAL A 1039 -29.11 103.49 0.80
C VAL A 1039 -28.46 104.82 1.19
N GLY A 1040 -27.31 104.78 1.88
CA GLY A 1040 -26.52 105.98 2.18
C GLY A 1040 -25.96 106.67 0.93
N GLN A 1041 -25.33 105.92 0.03
CA GLN A 1041 -24.69 106.45 -1.17
C GLN A 1041 -25.70 107.09 -2.15
N ILE A 1042 -26.86 106.46 -2.35
CA ILE A 1042 -27.94 106.99 -3.21
C ILE A 1042 -28.46 108.33 -2.67
N LYS A 1043 -28.55 108.46 -1.34
CA LYS A 1043 -29.03 109.69 -0.70
C LYS A 1043 -28.05 110.86 -0.89
N ASP A 1044 -26.75 110.60 -0.81
CA ASP A 1044 -25.71 111.61 -1.01
C ASP A 1044 -25.67 112.09 -2.47
N GLU A 1045 -25.87 111.19 -3.44
CA GLU A 1045 -25.94 111.52 -4.88
C GLU A 1045 -27.13 112.42 -5.22
N ILE A 1046 -28.32 112.11 -4.68
CA ILE A 1046 -29.54 112.93 -4.86
C ILE A 1046 -29.35 114.35 -4.30
N MET A 1047 -28.70 114.48 -3.15
CA MET A 1047 -28.47 115.77 -2.51
C MET A 1047 -27.47 116.62 -3.33
N ARG A 1048 -26.44 115.99 -3.91
CA ARG A 1048 -25.45 116.68 -4.75
C ARG A 1048 -26.06 117.21 -6.05
N GLU A 1049 -26.93 116.43 -6.69
CA GLU A 1049 -27.62 116.87 -7.91
C GLU A 1049 -28.55 118.05 -7.63
N ARG A 1050 -29.29 117.99 -6.51
CA ARG A 1050 -30.15 119.09 -6.09
C ARG A 1050 -29.37 120.37 -5.76
N TYR A 1051 -28.19 120.24 -5.16
CA TYR A 1051 -27.28 121.36 -4.94
C TYR A 1051 -26.84 122.01 -6.28
N ASN A 1052 -26.39 121.22 -7.26
CA ASN A 1052 -25.92 121.72 -8.55
C ASN A 1052 -27.01 122.51 -9.31
N VAL A 1053 -28.25 122.02 -9.26
CA VAL A 1053 -29.41 122.71 -9.85
C VAL A 1053 -29.65 124.07 -9.20
N LEU A 1054 -29.61 124.16 -7.86
CA LEU A 1054 -29.84 125.41 -7.14
C LEU A 1054 -28.76 126.46 -7.41
N ILE A 1055 -27.50 126.04 -7.48
CA ILE A 1055 -26.39 126.93 -7.87
C ILE A 1055 -26.61 127.49 -9.28
N THR A 1056 -26.91 126.61 -10.24
CA THR A 1056 -27.13 126.99 -11.64
C THR A 1056 -28.30 127.98 -11.78
N GLU A 1057 -29.41 127.73 -11.07
CA GLU A 1057 -30.56 128.64 -11.05
C GLU A 1057 -30.21 129.98 -10.38
N GLY A 1058 -29.47 129.95 -9.26
CA GLY A 1058 -28.98 131.15 -8.57
C GLY A 1058 -28.14 132.05 -9.47
N ASP A 1059 -27.15 131.47 -10.16
CA ASP A 1059 -26.28 132.18 -11.11
C ASP A 1059 -27.05 132.77 -12.29
N LYS A 1060 -28.03 132.03 -12.81
CA LYS A 1060 -28.89 132.52 -13.89
C LYS A 1060 -29.70 133.75 -13.45
N LEU A 1061 -30.32 133.70 -12.27
CA LEU A 1061 -31.12 134.82 -11.74
C LEU A 1061 -30.24 136.03 -11.39
N PHE A 1062 -29.03 135.79 -10.90
CA PHE A 1062 -28.05 136.84 -10.61
C PHE A 1062 -27.74 137.66 -11.88
N ASN A 1063 -27.45 136.97 -12.99
CA ASN A 1063 -27.15 137.59 -14.27
C ASN A 1063 -28.34 138.38 -14.86
N LEU A 1064 -29.58 137.99 -14.54
CA LEU A 1064 -30.80 138.71 -14.92
C LEU A 1064 -31.07 139.94 -14.04
N LYS A 1065 -30.23 140.19 -13.02
CA LYS A 1065 -30.39 141.26 -12.02
C LYS A 1065 -31.63 141.07 -11.13
N GLU A 1066 -32.17 139.85 -11.07
CA GLU A 1066 -33.24 139.47 -10.13
C GLU A 1066 -32.63 139.09 -8.78
N TYR A 1067 -31.99 140.06 -8.13
CA TYR A 1067 -31.11 139.82 -7.00
C TYR A 1067 -31.79 139.12 -5.81
N TYR A 1068 -33.02 139.49 -5.45
CA TYR A 1068 -33.75 138.83 -4.36
C TYR A 1068 -33.99 137.33 -4.64
N ASN A 1069 -34.46 136.99 -5.85
CA ASN A 1069 -34.72 135.60 -6.24
C ASN A 1069 -33.43 134.79 -6.34
N SER A 1070 -32.36 135.41 -6.84
CA SER A 1070 -31.03 134.78 -6.91
C SER A 1070 -30.49 134.44 -5.52
N ARG A 1071 -30.62 135.38 -4.56
CA ARG A 1071 -30.17 135.18 -3.18
C ARG A 1071 -30.85 133.98 -2.53
N ASP A 1072 -32.16 133.82 -2.72
CA ASP A 1072 -32.93 132.71 -2.16
C ASP A 1072 -32.47 131.35 -2.71
N LYS A 1073 -32.06 131.27 -3.98
CA LYS A 1073 -31.51 130.04 -4.58
C LYS A 1073 -30.17 129.65 -4.00
N TYR A 1074 -29.26 130.61 -3.82
CA TYR A 1074 -27.99 130.35 -3.15
C TYR A 1074 -28.17 129.98 -1.68
N PHE A 1075 -29.12 130.62 -0.98
CA PHE A 1075 -29.43 130.26 0.39
C PHE A 1075 -29.97 128.82 0.49
N ALA A 1076 -30.84 128.42 -0.44
CA ALA A 1076 -31.31 127.04 -0.53
C ALA A 1076 -30.17 126.05 -0.83
N ALA A 1077 -29.17 126.43 -1.62
CA ALA A 1077 -27.98 125.61 -1.86
C ALA A 1077 -27.13 125.43 -0.58
N LEU A 1078 -26.97 126.49 0.23
CA LEU A 1078 -26.31 126.42 1.55
C LEU A 1078 -27.03 125.52 2.55
N VAL A 1079 -28.35 125.36 2.44
CA VAL A 1079 -29.10 124.40 3.27
C VAL A 1079 -28.74 122.95 2.91
N ILE A 1080 -28.38 122.68 1.66
CA ILE A 1080 -27.96 121.35 1.22
C ILE A 1080 -26.49 121.08 1.57
N ILE A 1081 -25.61 122.06 1.33
CA ILE A 1081 -24.19 121.99 1.69
C ILE A 1081 -23.86 123.19 2.58
N ALA A 1082 -23.96 122.96 3.89
CA ALA A 1082 -23.66 123.99 4.89
C ALA A 1082 -22.19 124.43 4.78
N GLY A 1083 -21.97 125.75 4.69
CA GLY A 1083 -20.63 126.34 4.60
C GLY A 1083 -20.06 126.38 3.18
N ASP A 1084 -20.87 126.19 2.13
CA ASP A 1084 -20.44 126.41 0.75
C ASP A 1084 -19.99 127.86 0.51
N GLU A 1085 -18.68 128.05 0.33
CA GLU A 1085 -18.09 129.36 0.12
C GLU A 1085 -18.63 130.03 -1.15
N TYR A 1086 -18.95 129.25 -2.20
CA TYR A 1086 -19.43 129.82 -3.46
C TYR A 1086 -20.81 130.47 -3.29
N ALA A 1087 -21.79 129.72 -2.78
CA ALA A 1087 -23.12 130.25 -2.51
C ALA A 1087 -23.10 131.40 -1.49
N GLN A 1088 -22.27 131.31 -0.44
CA GLN A 1088 -22.17 132.38 0.55
C GLN A 1088 -21.62 133.67 -0.05
N ASN A 1089 -20.54 133.60 -0.82
CA ASN A 1089 -19.95 134.77 -1.47
C ASN A 1089 -20.93 135.46 -2.42
N ARG A 1090 -21.76 134.69 -3.13
CA ARG A 1090 -22.81 135.24 -4.01
C ARG A 1090 -23.92 135.94 -3.25
N ILE A 1091 -24.33 135.41 -2.10
CA ILE A 1091 -25.31 136.08 -1.23
C ILE A 1091 -24.76 137.41 -0.73
N ASP A 1092 -23.50 137.44 -0.28
CA ASP A 1092 -22.86 138.65 0.23
C ASP A 1092 -22.72 139.72 -0.88
N GLU A 1093 -22.37 139.31 -2.11
CA GLU A 1093 -22.31 140.18 -3.28
C GLU A 1093 -23.68 140.79 -3.62
N ILE A 1094 -24.73 139.96 -3.61
CA ILE A 1094 -26.11 140.41 -3.84
C ILE A 1094 -26.56 141.43 -2.79
N ASP A 1095 -26.30 141.17 -1.51
CA ASP A 1095 -26.72 142.04 -0.42
C ASP A 1095 -26.05 143.42 -0.51
N ALA A 1096 -24.78 143.48 -0.94
CA ALA A 1096 -24.09 144.73 -1.22
C ALA A 1096 -24.74 145.53 -2.38
N ILE A 1097 -25.13 144.85 -3.46
CA ILE A 1097 -25.80 145.48 -4.62
C ILE A 1097 -27.17 146.06 -4.21
N LEU A 1098 -27.96 145.29 -3.46
CA LEU A 1098 -29.29 145.71 -3.00
C LEU A 1098 -29.21 146.93 -2.08
N ALA A 1099 -28.21 146.99 -1.19
CA ALA A 1099 -27.98 148.15 -0.32
C ALA A 1099 -27.62 149.42 -1.12
N ALA A 1100 -26.79 149.29 -2.17
CA ALA A 1100 -26.40 150.41 -3.02
C ALA A 1100 -27.59 150.98 -3.82
N LEU A 1101 -28.45 150.11 -4.38
CA LEU A 1101 -29.65 150.51 -5.11
C LEU A 1101 -30.66 151.26 -4.23
N ALA A 1102 -30.87 150.78 -2.99
CA ALA A 1102 -31.76 151.44 -2.04
C ALA A 1102 -31.29 152.87 -1.68
N LYS A 1103 -29.97 153.05 -1.52
CA LYS A 1103 -29.40 154.37 -1.22
C LYS A 1103 -29.54 155.36 -2.38
N ALA A 1104 -29.27 154.91 -3.62
CA ALA A 1104 -29.39 155.76 -4.81
C ALA A 1104 -30.83 156.22 -5.08
N GLU A 1105 -31.82 155.37 -4.79
CA GLU A 1105 -33.24 155.72 -4.93
C GLU A 1105 -33.68 156.80 -3.92
N GLU A 1106 -33.21 156.72 -2.67
CA GLU A 1106 -33.54 157.69 -1.64
C GLU A 1106 -32.93 159.07 -1.93
N GLU A 1107 -31.67 159.10 -2.39
CA GLU A 1107 -31.00 160.32 -2.83
C GLU A 1107 -31.73 160.97 -4.03
N ARG A 1108 -32.21 160.17 -4.99
CA ARG A 1108 -33.00 160.69 -6.13
C ARG A 1108 -34.32 161.33 -5.69
N LYS A 1109 -35.08 160.66 -4.82
CA LYS A 1109 -36.38 161.18 -4.33
C LYS A 1109 -36.24 162.47 -3.54
N GLU A 1110 -35.18 162.60 -2.75
CA GLU A 1110 -34.92 163.82 -1.98
C GLU A 1110 -34.59 165.01 -2.89
N LEU A 1111 -33.79 164.79 -3.94
CA LEU A 1111 -33.54 165.79 -4.99
C LEU A 1111 -34.85 166.25 -5.65
N GLU A 1112 -35.72 165.30 -5.96
CA GLU A 1112 -36.98 165.53 -6.67
C GLU A 1112 -37.99 166.33 -5.84
N ARG A 1113 -38.06 166.08 -4.52
CA ARG A 1113 -38.87 166.90 -3.60
C ARG A 1113 -38.36 168.34 -3.53
N LYS A 1114 -37.05 168.53 -3.36
CA LYS A 1114 -36.44 169.87 -3.27
C LYS A 1114 -36.67 170.67 -4.55
N TYR A 1115 -36.49 170.02 -5.70
CA TYR A 1115 -36.82 170.58 -7.00
C TYR A 1115 -38.28 171.06 -7.06
N ALA A 1116 -39.25 170.18 -6.79
CA ALA A 1116 -40.67 170.52 -6.88
C ALA A 1116 -41.08 171.65 -5.93
N GLN A 1117 -40.50 171.70 -4.73
CA GLN A 1117 -40.81 172.73 -3.74
C GLN A 1117 -40.31 174.11 -4.18
N ALA A 1118 -39.08 174.18 -4.70
CA ALA A 1118 -38.49 175.42 -5.22
C ALA A 1118 -39.30 175.96 -6.42
N ILE A 1119 -39.75 175.08 -7.32
CA ILE A 1119 -40.65 175.43 -8.43
C ILE A 1119 -41.96 176.06 -7.92
N ILE A 1120 -42.63 175.44 -6.95
CA ILE A 1120 -43.89 175.95 -6.41
C ILE A 1120 -43.73 177.36 -5.83
N PHE A 1121 -42.65 177.61 -5.08
CA PHE A 1121 -42.38 178.94 -4.55
C PHE A 1121 -42.08 179.94 -5.66
N ALA A 1122 -41.32 179.53 -6.68
CA ALA A 1122 -41.01 180.38 -7.83
C ALA A 1122 -42.27 180.79 -8.62
N ASP A 1123 -43.14 179.84 -8.94
CA ASP A 1123 -44.41 180.07 -9.66
C ASP A 1123 -45.33 181.01 -8.87
N LYS A 1124 -45.43 180.81 -7.55
CA LYS A 1124 -46.26 181.65 -6.68
C LYS A 1124 -45.80 183.11 -6.69
N GLU A 1125 -44.52 183.35 -6.42
CA GLU A 1125 -43.95 184.71 -6.40
C GLU A 1125 -44.07 185.38 -7.78
N PHE A 1126 -43.91 184.61 -8.86
CA PHE A 1126 -44.07 185.10 -10.22
C PHE A 1126 -45.49 185.63 -10.47
N THR A 1127 -46.51 184.89 -10.00
CA THR A 1127 -47.92 185.23 -10.23
C THR A 1127 -48.38 186.43 -9.40
N GLU A 1128 -47.83 186.62 -8.20
CA GLU A 1128 -48.14 187.75 -7.30
C GLU A 1128 -47.38 189.04 -7.66
N GLY A 1129 -46.52 189.01 -8.68
CA GLY A 1129 -45.76 190.17 -9.19
C GLY A 1129 -44.39 190.39 -8.54
N GLY A 1130 -43.93 189.44 -7.70
CA GLY A 1130 -42.64 189.44 -7.00
C GLY A 1130 -41.48 188.90 -7.85
N TYR A 1131 -41.26 189.45 -9.05
CA TYR A 1131 -40.35 188.85 -10.04
C TYR A 1131 -38.89 188.59 -9.59
N PRO A 1132 -38.22 189.45 -8.80
CA PRO A 1132 -36.86 189.17 -8.34
C PRO A 1132 -36.76 187.91 -7.48
N ASP A 1133 -37.76 187.67 -6.61
CA ASP A 1133 -37.80 186.51 -5.73
C ASP A 1133 -38.19 185.24 -6.52
N ALA A 1134 -39.06 185.36 -7.52
CA ALA A 1134 -39.38 184.27 -8.44
C ALA A 1134 -38.13 183.74 -9.16
N VAL A 1135 -37.30 184.63 -9.73
CA VAL A 1135 -36.06 184.25 -10.43
C VAL A 1135 -35.07 183.56 -9.48
N LYS A 1136 -35.00 183.99 -8.22
CA LYS A 1136 -34.16 183.34 -7.21
C LYS A 1136 -34.59 181.89 -7.00
N TYR A 1137 -35.87 181.62 -6.80
CA TYR A 1137 -36.38 180.26 -6.56
C TYR A 1137 -36.32 179.36 -7.79
N TYR A 1138 -36.50 179.88 -9.01
CA TYR A 1138 -36.28 179.08 -10.24
C TYR A 1138 -34.81 178.65 -10.39
N ASN A 1139 -33.86 179.54 -10.10
CA ASN A 1139 -32.44 179.17 -10.12
C ASN A 1139 -32.08 178.16 -9.03
N GLU A 1140 -32.74 178.22 -7.87
CA GLU A 1140 -32.60 177.21 -6.81
C GLU A 1140 -33.14 175.85 -7.27
N ALA A 1141 -34.30 175.80 -7.94
CA ALA A 1141 -34.82 174.56 -8.53
C ALA A 1141 -33.84 173.95 -9.55
N LEU A 1142 -33.34 174.74 -10.50
CA LEU A 1142 -32.34 174.29 -11.47
C LEU A 1142 -31.05 173.79 -10.80
N SER A 1143 -30.66 174.30 -9.63
CA SER A 1143 -29.49 173.76 -8.93
C SER A 1143 -29.67 172.31 -8.44
N PHE A 1144 -30.92 171.88 -8.19
CA PHE A 1144 -31.24 170.50 -7.83
C PHE A 1144 -31.39 169.60 -9.05
N LYS A 1145 -31.83 170.15 -10.19
CA LYS A 1145 -31.90 169.43 -11.47
C LYS A 1145 -31.43 170.34 -12.62
N PRO A 1146 -30.11 170.42 -12.87
CA PRO A 1146 -29.52 171.41 -13.78
C PRO A 1146 -29.83 171.17 -15.26
N ASP A 1147 -30.26 169.95 -15.61
CA ASP A 1147 -30.64 169.58 -16.97
C ASP A 1147 -32.16 169.68 -17.22
N GLU A 1148 -32.96 170.03 -16.20
CA GLU A 1148 -34.40 170.14 -16.35
C GLU A 1148 -34.76 171.48 -17.00
N ILE A 1149 -35.54 171.44 -18.09
CA ILE A 1149 -36.11 172.63 -18.72
C ILE A 1149 -37.49 172.84 -18.10
N TYR A 1150 -37.61 173.82 -17.19
CA TYR A 1150 -38.89 174.21 -16.60
C TYR A 1150 -39.48 175.43 -17.32
#